data_AF-A0A170NLX3-F1
#
_entry.id   AF-A0A170NLX3-F1
#
_cell.length_a   1.000
_cell.length_b   1.000
_cell.length_c   1.000
_cell.angle_alpha   90.00
_cell.angle_beta   90.00
_cell.angle_gamma   90.00
#
_symmetry.space_group_name_H-M   'P 1'
#
loop_
_entity.id
_entity.type
_entity.pdbx_description
1 polymer ?
#
loop_
_entity_poly.entity_id
_entity_poly.type
_entity_poly.pdbx_seq_one_letter_code
_entity_poly.pdbx_strand_id
1 'polypeptide(L)'
;MTVAIESRSNDELGMIGNSINIMLENLRNLLSLINDEAEEMSKKSVEFASVSDETNRGIKVISATISEIAAGSQETGGMAVEAANKNSQVFELAENTAEESKKVLESTRNVLQSAKEGQMLIEKSVSVINDISSVTDNNTKLGNELKGKSTEVSGIVDLINSISDQTNLLALNAAIEAARAGEHGKGFAVVAEEVRQLSNQSQQAAKRINKIIEGMLLDTSQVVKAFEIMSKSTVSGVDTINKAKCNFESIISSIEKSREKLQQVVTHANNQSKATNDLMSTVHNVAAIAEESSASTQTVSENSEQISKSVASIAGNAKKLSNMAGNLEQALFKFKFSNVRTLRVGFEMTNNSICYAGMERFGHELEKHTNGRYKLKIYHSAQLGTGMDMIEMLGKGTLEMTYPSFSTLACFDKRFMIFDFPFIFKNEHIADKVLNGTFARKLLDMLEEYGFYGLAFAENGFRDTTNSVRPITKLEDIKGLRIRTMENDLHIDTWKYLGAEPVPLPYAKLYNAMRKKEIDGQENPVTAIYGDRFDEVQKYLTLTHHVYSPFVLMYSKKLWDTVPENDKKIIIECAKEGALYTTEANRKRVDRCLSELKSRGMKVDSISRDEMVKIKDAVKPVVDKYKNEIGKELVKELFDEIEKAEGI
;
A
#
# COMPACT_ATOMS: atom_id res chain seq x y z
N MET A 1 13.74 -22.83 -73.74
CA MET A 1 14.53 -21.66 -74.18
C MET A 1 15.40 -21.15 -73.04
N THR A 2 16.28 -21.97 -72.46
CA THR A 2 17.14 -21.57 -71.33
C THR A 2 18.55 -22.12 -71.43
N VAL A 3 18.93 -22.72 -72.57
CA VAL A 3 20.25 -23.31 -72.79
C VAL A 3 20.93 -22.49 -73.88
N ALA A 4 22.17 -22.07 -73.63
CA ALA A 4 22.96 -21.34 -74.62
C ALA A 4 23.24 -22.25 -75.82
N ILE A 5 23.18 -21.70 -77.03
CA ILE A 5 23.51 -22.41 -78.26
C ILE A 5 25.02 -22.38 -78.43
N GLU A 6 25.66 -23.55 -78.55
CA GLU A 6 27.09 -23.63 -78.90
C GLU A 6 27.29 -23.14 -80.34
N SER A 7 27.93 -21.99 -80.49
CA SER A 7 28.33 -21.45 -81.80
C SER A 7 29.81 -21.77 -82.04
N ARG A 8 30.13 -22.53 -83.09
CA ARG A 8 31.51 -22.94 -83.46
C ARG A 8 31.95 -22.42 -84.83
N SER A 9 31.12 -21.63 -85.53
CA SER A 9 31.40 -21.06 -86.86
C SER A 9 31.25 -19.54 -86.87
N ASN A 10 32.01 -18.85 -87.72
CA ASN A 10 31.93 -17.40 -87.96
C ASN A 10 31.06 -17.05 -89.19
N ASP A 11 30.15 -17.96 -89.57
CA ASP A 11 29.20 -17.76 -90.67
C ASP A 11 27.88 -17.14 -90.18
N GLU A 12 26.93 -16.92 -91.08
CA GLU A 12 25.63 -16.32 -90.79
C GLU A 12 24.84 -17.10 -89.72
N LEU A 13 25.02 -18.42 -89.65
CA LEU A 13 24.41 -19.27 -88.63
C LEU A 13 25.05 -19.06 -87.26
N GLY A 14 26.37 -18.86 -87.19
CA GLY A 14 27.08 -18.49 -85.97
C GLY A 14 26.70 -17.11 -85.43
N MET A 15 26.46 -16.13 -86.31
CA MET A 15 25.97 -14.78 -85.93
C MET A 15 24.54 -14.82 -85.37
N ILE A 16 23.65 -15.64 -85.96
CA ILE A 16 22.30 -15.88 -85.44
C ILE A 16 22.35 -16.57 -84.07
N GLY A 17 23.22 -17.57 -83.90
CA GLY A 17 23.44 -18.26 -82.62
C GLY A 17 23.87 -17.28 -81.52
N ASN A 18 24.81 -16.37 -81.80
CA ASN A 18 25.22 -15.33 -80.86
C ASN A 18 24.10 -14.33 -80.55
N SER A 19 23.31 -13.91 -81.55
CA SER A 19 22.20 -12.98 -81.34
C SER A 19 21.08 -13.60 -80.49
N ILE A 20 20.80 -14.89 -80.67
CA ILE A 20 19.87 -15.66 -79.82
C ILE A 20 20.43 -15.78 -78.39
N ASN A 21 21.73 -16.00 -78.21
CA ASN A 21 22.35 -16.04 -76.89
C ASN A 21 22.24 -14.70 -76.15
N ILE A 22 22.47 -13.57 -76.82
CA ILE A 22 22.28 -12.22 -76.25
C ILE A 22 20.81 -11.99 -75.85
N MET A 23 19.86 -12.39 -76.69
CA MET A 23 18.43 -12.31 -76.37
C MET A 23 18.08 -13.19 -75.15
N LEU A 24 18.62 -14.40 -75.07
CA LEU A 24 18.44 -15.31 -73.93
C LEU A 24 19.04 -14.73 -72.64
N GLU A 25 20.18 -14.05 -72.72
CA GLU A 25 20.81 -13.37 -71.60
C GLU A 25 19.99 -12.18 -71.10
N ASN A 26 19.51 -11.33 -72.00
CA ASN A 26 18.61 -10.22 -71.66
C ASN A 26 17.28 -10.71 -71.05
N LEU A 27 16.71 -11.80 -71.57
CA LEU A 27 15.52 -12.44 -71.00
C LEU A 27 15.78 -13.00 -69.61
N ARG A 28 16.94 -13.62 -69.36
CA ARG A 28 17.33 -14.08 -68.02
C ARG A 28 17.45 -12.92 -67.04
N ASN A 29 18.09 -11.83 -67.44
CA ASN A 29 18.25 -10.64 -66.59
C ASN A 29 16.90 -10.00 -66.27
N LEU A 30 15.99 -9.88 -67.24
CA LEU A 30 14.64 -9.38 -67.02
C LEU A 30 13.83 -10.30 -66.09
N LEU A 31 13.90 -11.61 -66.28
CA LEU A 31 13.21 -12.57 -65.42
C LEU A 31 13.80 -12.59 -63.99
N SER A 32 15.11 -12.40 -63.84
CA SER A 32 15.76 -12.23 -62.54
C SER A 32 15.25 -10.98 -61.83
N LEU A 33 15.21 -9.83 -62.53
CA LEU A 33 14.70 -8.58 -61.97
C LEU A 33 13.24 -8.71 -61.54
N ILE A 34 12.38 -9.33 -62.36
CA ILE A 34 10.96 -9.55 -62.01
C ILE A 34 10.84 -10.50 -60.81
N ASN A 35 11.71 -11.51 -60.70
CA ASN A 35 11.76 -12.40 -59.54
C ASN A 35 12.16 -11.65 -58.27
N ASP A 36 13.20 -10.81 -58.34
CA ASP A 36 13.69 -10.03 -57.22
C ASP A 36 12.62 -9.02 -56.73
N GLU A 37 11.93 -8.35 -57.67
CA GLU A 37 10.81 -7.44 -57.37
C GLU A 37 9.57 -8.18 -56.82
N ALA A 38 9.29 -9.40 -57.30
CA ALA A 38 8.23 -10.24 -56.75
C ALA A 38 8.55 -10.69 -55.32
N GLU A 39 9.80 -11.07 -55.06
CA GLU A 39 10.29 -11.45 -53.73
C GLU A 39 10.22 -10.24 -52.78
N GLU A 40 10.64 -9.05 -53.23
CA GLU A 40 10.54 -7.81 -52.46
C GLU A 40 9.08 -7.44 -52.16
N MET A 41 8.18 -7.54 -53.15
CA MET A 41 6.75 -7.32 -52.97
C MET A 41 6.14 -8.30 -51.96
N SER A 42 6.52 -9.58 -52.03
CA SER A 42 6.12 -10.62 -51.08
C SER A 42 6.60 -10.28 -49.67
N LYS A 43 7.87 -9.90 -49.52
CA LYS A 43 8.47 -9.47 -48.25
C LYS A 43 7.76 -8.25 -47.66
N LYS A 44 7.49 -7.22 -48.45
CA LYS A 44 6.77 -6.00 -48.03
C LYS A 44 5.31 -6.28 -47.68
N SER A 45 4.68 -7.20 -48.38
CA SER A 45 3.31 -7.64 -48.07
C SER A 45 3.23 -8.39 -46.74
N VAL A 46 4.21 -9.24 -46.45
CA VAL A 46 4.33 -9.91 -45.14
C VAL A 46 4.61 -8.90 -44.03
N GLU A 47 5.49 -7.91 -44.29
CA GLU A 47 5.76 -6.80 -43.37
C GLU A 47 4.47 -6.01 -43.05
N PHE A 48 3.68 -5.62 -44.07
CA PHE A 48 2.40 -4.94 -43.85
C PHE A 48 1.37 -5.79 -43.13
N ALA A 49 1.30 -7.10 -43.40
CA ALA A 49 0.41 -8.01 -42.69
C ALA A 49 0.79 -8.09 -41.20
N SER A 50 2.10 -8.15 -40.89
CA SER A 50 2.61 -8.14 -39.52
C SER A 50 2.31 -6.83 -38.80
N VAL A 51 2.58 -5.69 -39.43
CA VAL A 51 2.28 -4.36 -38.86
C VAL A 51 0.78 -4.17 -38.66
N SER A 52 -0.05 -4.70 -39.55
CA SER A 52 -1.50 -4.67 -39.41
C SER A 52 -1.97 -5.50 -38.23
N ASP A 53 -1.41 -6.70 -38.03
CA ASP A 53 -1.76 -7.55 -36.88
C ASP A 53 -1.32 -6.91 -35.54
N GLU A 54 -0.11 -6.34 -35.51
CA GLU A 54 0.38 -5.58 -34.35
C GLU A 54 -0.51 -4.37 -34.04
N THR A 55 -0.88 -3.59 -35.06
CA THR A 55 -1.78 -2.45 -34.90
C THR A 55 -3.15 -2.90 -34.40
N ASN A 56 -3.68 -4.00 -34.91
CA ASN A 56 -4.97 -4.55 -34.47
C ASN A 56 -4.93 -5.06 -33.02
N ARG A 57 -3.80 -5.62 -32.57
CA ARG A 57 -3.56 -5.94 -31.15
C ARG A 57 -3.51 -4.66 -30.31
N GLY A 58 -2.86 -3.61 -30.80
CA GLY A 58 -2.86 -2.29 -30.16
C GLY A 58 -4.27 -1.72 -29.99
N ILE A 59 -5.12 -1.82 -31.02
CA ILE A 59 -6.52 -1.39 -30.95
C ILE A 59 -7.30 -2.17 -29.89
N LYS A 60 -7.09 -3.49 -29.78
CA LYS A 60 -7.74 -4.29 -28.72
C LYS A 60 -7.34 -3.82 -27.32
N VAL A 61 -6.07 -3.48 -27.11
CA VAL A 61 -5.59 -2.91 -25.85
C VAL A 61 -6.26 -1.56 -25.60
N ILE A 62 -6.30 -0.67 -26.60
CA ILE A 62 -6.98 0.62 -26.53
C ILE A 62 -8.46 0.44 -26.15
N SER A 63 -9.18 -0.46 -26.80
CA SER A 63 -10.59 -0.75 -26.49
C SER A 63 -10.78 -1.23 -25.05
N ALA A 64 -9.92 -2.10 -24.55
CA ALA A 64 -9.97 -2.55 -23.16
C ALA A 64 -9.74 -1.38 -22.18
N THR A 65 -8.73 -0.55 -22.45
CA THR A 65 -8.44 0.65 -21.65
C THR A 65 -9.59 1.67 -21.69
N ILE A 66 -10.24 1.86 -22.85
CA ILE A 66 -11.42 2.74 -22.96
C ILE A 66 -12.57 2.22 -22.08
N SER A 67 -12.83 0.91 -22.09
CA SER A 67 -13.86 0.32 -21.23
C SER A 67 -13.55 0.51 -19.75
N GLU A 68 -12.29 0.36 -19.34
CA GLU A 68 -11.85 0.65 -17.97
C GLU A 68 -12.02 2.13 -17.60
N ILE A 69 -11.63 3.07 -18.47
CA ILE A 69 -11.78 4.51 -18.22
C ILE A 69 -13.26 4.89 -18.17
N ALA A 70 -14.11 4.33 -19.05
CA ALA A 70 -15.54 4.60 -19.05
C ALA A 70 -16.21 4.10 -17.76
N ALA A 71 -15.88 2.88 -17.32
CA ALA A 71 -16.36 2.33 -16.06
C ALA A 71 -15.89 3.19 -14.86
N GLY A 72 -14.61 3.56 -14.82
CA GLY A 72 -14.05 4.43 -13.78
C GLY A 72 -14.66 5.84 -13.77
N SER A 73 -14.98 6.40 -14.93
CA SER A 73 -15.64 7.71 -15.05
C SER A 73 -17.08 7.65 -14.51
N GLN A 74 -17.82 6.60 -14.84
CA GLN A 74 -19.18 6.39 -14.32
C GLN A 74 -19.18 6.17 -12.80
N GLU A 75 -18.23 5.38 -12.28
CA GLU A 75 -18.05 5.18 -10.85
C GLU A 75 -17.69 6.49 -10.14
N THR A 76 -16.74 7.26 -10.69
CA THR A 76 -16.36 8.58 -10.16
C THR A 76 -17.54 9.55 -10.12
N GLY A 77 -18.37 9.57 -11.17
CA GLY A 77 -19.60 10.36 -11.20
C GLY A 77 -20.59 9.94 -10.11
N GLY A 78 -20.78 8.63 -9.91
CA GLY A 78 -21.60 8.09 -8.82
C GLY A 78 -21.09 8.49 -7.43
N MET A 79 -19.77 8.38 -7.20
CA MET A 79 -19.14 8.81 -5.96
C MET A 79 -19.29 10.32 -5.71
N ALA A 80 -19.23 11.15 -6.76
CA ALA A 80 -19.44 12.59 -6.64
C ALA A 80 -20.88 12.91 -6.18
N VAL A 81 -21.89 12.24 -6.74
CA VAL A 81 -23.28 12.39 -6.30
C VAL A 81 -23.47 11.97 -4.85
N GLU A 82 -22.87 10.85 -4.43
CA GLU A 82 -22.93 10.41 -3.03
C GLU A 82 -22.24 11.40 -2.09
N ALA A 83 -21.07 11.93 -2.49
CA ALA A 83 -20.35 12.95 -1.74
C ALA A 83 -21.16 14.25 -1.61
N ALA A 84 -21.86 14.68 -2.66
CA ALA A 84 -22.77 15.83 -2.61
C ALA A 84 -23.88 15.63 -1.57
N ASN A 85 -24.51 14.45 -1.56
CA ASN A 85 -25.57 14.12 -0.61
C ASN A 85 -25.06 14.12 0.83
N LYS A 86 -23.92 13.47 1.09
CA LYS A 86 -23.29 13.46 2.42
C LYS A 86 -22.88 14.86 2.86
N ASN A 87 -22.34 15.66 1.95
CA ASN A 87 -21.94 17.03 2.26
C ASN A 87 -23.13 17.94 2.59
N SER A 88 -24.27 17.75 1.92
CA SER A 88 -25.54 18.43 2.27
C SER A 88 -26.00 18.09 3.70
N GLN A 89 -25.91 16.81 4.10
CA GLN A 89 -26.23 16.40 5.48
C GLN A 89 -25.29 17.05 6.52
N VAL A 90 -24.00 17.19 6.20
CA VAL A 90 -23.04 17.87 7.08
C VAL A 90 -23.34 19.36 7.19
N PHE A 91 -23.74 20.00 6.09
CA PHE A 91 -24.16 21.40 6.07
C PHE A 91 -25.37 21.63 6.97
N GLU A 92 -26.42 20.80 6.83
CA GLU A 92 -27.63 20.86 7.65
C GLU A 92 -27.33 20.63 9.13
N LEU A 93 -26.48 19.64 9.45
CA LEU A 93 -26.07 19.38 10.83
C LEU A 93 -25.31 20.55 11.44
N ALA A 94 -24.46 21.23 10.66
CA ALA A 94 -23.73 22.41 11.10
C ALA A 94 -24.68 23.59 11.37
N GLU A 95 -25.66 23.84 10.50
CA GLU A 95 -26.69 24.87 10.74
C GLU A 95 -27.51 24.57 12.01
N ASN A 96 -27.99 23.34 12.15
CA ASN A 96 -28.73 22.91 13.34
C ASN A 96 -27.90 23.05 14.63
N THR A 97 -26.61 22.70 14.58
CA THR A 97 -25.69 22.86 15.71
C THR A 97 -25.51 24.33 16.09
N ALA A 98 -25.39 25.21 15.10
CA ALA A 98 -25.27 26.65 15.32
C ALA A 98 -26.56 27.24 15.92
N GLU A 99 -27.72 26.81 15.44
CA GLU A 99 -29.03 27.26 15.95
C GLU A 99 -29.26 26.80 17.39
N GLU A 100 -29.07 25.51 17.69
CA GLU A 100 -29.23 24.98 19.05
C GLU A 100 -28.24 25.62 20.02
N SER A 101 -26.99 25.84 19.61
CA SER A 101 -26.01 26.55 20.44
C SER A 101 -26.43 27.99 20.75
N LYS A 102 -27.09 28.69 19.82
CA LYS A 102 -27.67 30.02 20.07
C LYS A 102 -28.80 29.97 21.11
N LYS A 103 -29.68 28.97 21.04
CA LYS A 103 -30.74 28.76 22.06
C LYS A 103 -30.15 28.51 23.45
N VAL A 104 -29.08 27.71 23.53
CA VAL A 104 -28.37 27.50 24.81
C VAL A 104 -27.66 28.78 25.29
N LEU A 105 -27.09 29.60 24.40
CA LEU A 105 -26.52 30.91 24.76
C LEU A 105 -27.57 31.88 25.33
N GLU A 106 -28.81 31.79 24.87
CA GLU A 106 -29.92 32.55 25.45
C GLU A 106 -30.31 32.01 26.83
N SER A 107 -30.47 30.69 26.98
CA SER A 107 -30.76 30.05 28.26
C SER A 107 -29.70 30.37 29.33
N THR A 108 -28.42 30.26 28.99
CA THR A 108 -27.32 30.63 29.90
C THR A 108 -27.33 32.11 30.29
N ARG A 109 -27.89 33.00 29.46
CA ARG A 109 -28.07 34.41 29.82
C ARG A 109 -29.08 34.55 30.95
N ASN A 110 -30.20 33.82 30.86
CA ASN A 110 -31.25 33.82 31.88
C ASN A 110 -30.73 33.25 33.20
N VAL A 111 -29.98 32.13 33.15
CA VAL A 111 -29.37 31.55 34.36
C VAL A 111 -28.34 32.49 34.98
N LEU A 112 -27.51 33.17 34.16
CA LEU A 112 -26.55 34.16 34.67
C LEU A 112 -27.25 35.33 35.37
N GLN A 113 -28.36 35.80 34.81
CA GLN A 113 -29.18 36.86 35.41
C GLN A 113 -29.73 36.42 36.77
N SER A 114 -30.37 35.25 36.85
CA SER A 114 -30.90 34.70 38.10
C SER A 114 -29.81 34.45 39.14
N ALA A 115 -28.62 34.00 38.72
CA ALA A 115 -27.50 33.80 39.64
C ALA A 115 -26.98 35.13 40.21
N LYS A 116 -26.89 36.19 39.39
CA LYS A 116 -26.53 37.54 39.85
C LYS A 116 -27.57 38.13 40.79
N GLU A 117 -28.86 37.94 40.51
CA GLU A 117 -29.95 38.32 41.42
C GLU A 117 -29.87 37.58 42.75
N GLY A 118 -29.59 36.27 42.72
CA GLY A 118 -29.33 35.46 43.91
C GLY A 118 -28.15 35.96 44.74
N GLN A 119 -27.04 36.32 44.08
CA GLN A 119 -25.86 36.89 44.74
C GLN A 119 -26.19 38.23 45.43
N MET A 120 -26.92 39.13 44.77
CA MET A 120 -27.36 40.40 45.38
C MET A 120 -28.25 40.20 46.61
N LEU A 121 -29.17 39.22 46.56
CA LEU A 121 -30.01 38.89 47.71
C LEU A 121 -29.17 38.35 48.88
N ILE A 122 -28.18 37.50 48.60
CA ILE A 122 -27.25 36.99 49.61
C ILE A 122 -26.44 38.12 50.25
N GLU A 123 -25.91 39.06 49.46
CA GLU A 123 -25.19 40.23 50.00
C GLU A 123 -26.08 41.08 50.91
N LYS A 124 -27.35 41.27 50.54
CA LYS A 124 -28.33 41.93 51.40
C LYS A 124 -28.57 41.15 52.69
N SER A 125 -28.67 39.82 52.63
CA SER A 125 -28.82 38.98 53.82
C SER A 125 -27.60 39.04 54.75
N VAL A 126 -26.37 39.10 54.22
CA VAL A 126 -25.16 39.32 55.03
C VAL A 126 -25.27 40.64 55.80
N SER A 127 -25.68 41.72 55.12
CA SER A 127 -25.87 43.02 55.78
C SER A 127 -26.87 42.94 56.93
N VAL A 128 -28.04 42.33 56.70
CA VAL A 128 -29.09 42.20 57.74
C VAL A 128 -28.61 41.36 58.93
N ILE A 129 -27.88 40.28 58.69
CA ILE A 129 -27.35 39.45 59.79
C ILE A 129 -26.27 40.20 60.59
N ASN A 130 -25.44 41.02 59.94
CA ASN A 130 -24.47 41.86 60.65
C ASN A 130 -25.18 42.90 61.53
N ASP A 131 -26.27 43.50 61.05
CA ASP A 131 -27.10 44.41 61.86
C ASP A 131 -27.68 43.68 63.08
N ILE A 132 -28.21 42.45 62.90
CA ILE A 132 -28.68 41.61 64.00
C ILE A 132 -27.56 41.29 64.99
N SER A 133 -26.35 40.99 64.52
CA SER A 133 -25.18 40.74 65.36
C SER A 133 -24.89 41.97 66.23
N SER A 134 -24.83 43.15 65.62
CA SER A 134 -24.59 44.40 66.33
C SER A 134 -25.67 44.71 67.37
N VAL A 135 -26.95 44.47 67.06
CA VAL A 135 -28.06 44.66 68.01
C VAL A 135 -27.97 43.66 69.16
N THR A 136 -27.61 42.41 68.87
CA THR A 136 -27.46 41.35 69.88
C THR A 136 -26.32 41.66 70.85
N ASP A 137 -25.19 42.16 70.34
CA ASP A 137 -24.04 42.55 71.16
C ASP A 137 -24.40 43.73 72.08
N ASN A 138 -25.10 44.74 71.55
CA ASN A 138 -25.60 45.86 72.34
C ASN A 138 -26.59 45.41 73.43
N ASN A 139 -27.52 44.52 73.11
CA ASN A 139 -28.49 43.98 74.07
C ASN A 139 -27.81 43.14 75.17
N THR A 140 -26.77 42.37 74.82
CA THR A 140 -25.96 41.62 75.79
C THR A 140 -25.27 42.58 76.75
N LYS A 141 -24.70 43.68 76.24
CA LYS A 141 -24.10 44.74 77.07
C LYS A 141 -25.12 45.39 78.00
N LEU A 142 -26.28 45.79 77.48
CA LEU A 142 -27.35 46.43 78.26
C LEU A 142 -27.91 45.50 79.35
N GLY A 143 -28.06 44.21 79.03
CA GLY A 143 -28.48 43.20 80.00
C GLY A 143 -27.47 43.02 81.13
N ASN A 144 -26.17 43.03 80.82
CA ASN A 144 -25.11 43.00 81.83
C ASN A 144 -25.06 44.26 82.69
N GLU A 145 -25.26 45.44 82.10
CA GLU A 145 -25.38 46.70 82.85
C GLU A 145 -26.59 46.69 83.80
N LEU A 146 -27.75 46.21 83.33
CA LEU A 146 -28.95 46.07 84.15
C LEU A 146 -28.73 45.09 85.31
N LYS A 147 -28.10 43.94 85.04
CA LYS A 147 -27.70 42.97 86.06
C LYS A 147 -26.82 43.63 87.14
N GLY A 148 -25.82 44.43 86.73
CA GLY A 148 -24.97 45.19 87.64
C GLY A 148 -25.75 46.19 88.51
N LYS A 149 -26.64 46.98 87.92
CA LYS A 149 -27.52 47.93 88.65
C LYS A 149 -28.47 47.20 89.61
N SER A 150 -29.03 46.07 89.22
CA SER A 150 -29.87 45.25 90.10
C SER A 150 -29.09 44.69 91.29
N THR A 151 -27.83 44.29 91.10
CA THR A 151 -26.94 43.89 92.21
C THR A 151 -26.67 45.06 93.17
N GLU A 152 -26.45 46.27 92.65
CA GLU A 152 -26.28 47.48 93.47
C GLU A 152 -27.54 47.78 94.30
N VAL A 153 -28.73 47.71 93.69
CA VAL A 153 -30.01 47.90 94.40
C VAL A 153 -30.22 46.82 95.46
N SER A 154 -29.87 45.56 95.19
CA SER A 154 -29.91 44.47 96.19
C SER A 154 -29.09 44.85 97.43
N GLY A 155 -27.86 45.36 97.24
CA GLY A 155 -27.02 45.82 98.34
C GLY A 155 -27.60 46.99 99.13
N ILE A 156 -28.29 47.94 98.47
CA ILE A 156 -29.00 49.04 99.15
C ILE A 156 -30.17 48.49 99.98
N VAL A 157 -30.93 47.52 99.46
CA VAL A 157 -32.07 46.92 100.16
C VAL A 157 -31.60 46.14 101.39
N ASP A 158 -30.48 45.43 101.29
CA ASP A 158 -29.85 44.75 102.44
C ASP A 158 -29.41 45.75 103.52
N LEU A 159 -28.88 46.91 103.12
CA LEU A 159 -28.55 48.00 104.03
C LEU A 159 -29.80 48.57 104.71
N ILE A 160 -30.89 48.83 103.98
CA ILE A 160 -32.17 49.30 104.53
C ILE A 160 -32.74 48.29 105.53
N ASN A 161 -32.67 47.00 105.19
CA ASN A 161 -33.12 45.92 106.08
C ASN A 161 -32.30 45.93 107.38
N SER A 162 -30.97 46.09 107.30
CA SER A 162 -30.07 46.20 108.46
C SER A 162 -30.36 47.44 109.31
N ILE A 163 -30.61 48.60 108.70
CA ILE A 163 -30.99 49.85 109.39
C ILE A 163 -32.35 49.69 110.06
N SER A 164 -33.32 49.04 109.41
CA SER A 164 -34.64 48.76 109.98
C SER A 164 -34.56 47.78 111.15
N ASP A 165 -33.65 46.81 111.11
CA ASP A 165 -33.39 45.93 112.26
C ASP A 165 -32.80 46.68 113.45
N GLN A 166 -31.82 47.56 113.21
CA GLN A 166 -31.23 48.42 114.24
C GLN A 166 -32.26 49.41 114.81
N THR A 167 -33.07 50.02 113.96
CA THR A 167 -34.08 51.00 114.36
C THR A 167 -35.21 50.33 115.15
N ASN A 168 -35.58 49.10 114.80
CA ASN A 168 -36.54 48.29 115.56
C ASN A 168 -36.00 47.93 116.95
N LEU A 169 -34.71 47.60 117.07
CA LEU A 169 -34.04 47.36 118.35
C LEU A 169 -33.93 48.62 119.21
N LEU A 170 -33.59 49.77 118.60
CA LEU A 170 -33.55 51.05 119.30
C LEU A 170 -34.94 51.48 119.80
N ALA A 171 -35.97 51.29 118.97
CA ALA A 171 -37.36 51.56 119.33
C ALA A 171 -37.87 50.63 120.43
N LEU A 172 -37.47 49.34 120.42
CA LEU A 172 -37.75 48.40 121.50
C LEU A 172 -37.11 48.85 122.82
N ASN A 173 -35.84 49.26 122.79
CA ASN A 173 -35.15 49.79 123.97
C ASN A 173 -35.82 51.08 124.48
N ALA A 174 -36.24 51.97 123.59
CA ALA A 174 -36.96 53.19 123.94
C ALA A 174 -38.35 52.90 124.53
N ALA A 175 -39.07 51.89 124.02
CA ALA A 175 -40.36 51.44 124.57
C ALA A 175 -40.21 50.83 125.97
N ILE A 176 -39.13 50.06 126.21
CA ILE A 176 -38.78 49.53 127.53
C ILE A 176 -38.51 50.67 128.52
N GLU A 177 -37.71 51.66 128.13
CA GLU A 177 -37.37 52.78 129.02
C GLU A 177 -38.58 53.71 129.28
N ALA A 178 -39.46 53.88 128.28
CA ALA A 178 -40.73 54.58 128.44
C ALA A 178 -41.71 53.86 129.38
N ALA A 179 -41.75 52.53 129.36
CA ALA A 179 -42.51 51.73 130.34
C ALA A 179 -41.95 51.85 131.76
N ARG A 180 -40.63 52.08 131.89
CA ARG A 180 -39.91 52.27 133.16
C ARG A 180 -40.18 53.63 133.82
N ALA A 181 -40.48 54.66 133.02
CA ALA A 181 -40.73 56.03 133.47
C ALA A 181 -42.17 56.29 134.00
N GLY A 182 -43.04 55.26 134.06
CA GLY A 182 -44.38 55.35 134.67
C GLY A 182 -45.32 56.37 134.01
N GLU A 183 -46.10 57.11 134.80
CA GLU A 183 -47.08 58.11 134.31
C GLU A 183 -46.46 59.18 133.37
N HIS A 184 -45.17 59.52 133.53
CA HIS A 184 -44.46 60.51 132.71
C HIS A 184 -43.95 59.96 131.36
N GLY A 185 -43.89 58.63 131.20
CA GLY A 185 -43.39 57.96 129.99
C GLY A 185 -44.46 57.65 128.93
N LYS A 186 -45.74 57.83 129.26
CA LYS A 186 -46.87 57.43 128.39
C LYS A 186 -46.81 58.03 126.98
N GLY A 187 -46.41 59.30 126.83
CA GLY A 187 -46.25 59.94 125.52
C GLY A 187 -45.07 59.39 124.72
N PHE A 188 -43.95 59.08 125.38
CA PHE A 188 -42.75 58.50 124.75
C PHE A 188 -42.96 57.03 124.34
N ALA A 189 -43.73 56.26 125.12
CA ALA A 189 -44.05 54.87 124.80
C ALA A 189 -44.86 54.76 123.49
N VAL A 190 -45.78 55.70 123.25
CA VAL A 190 -46.54 55.77 121.99
C VAL A 190 -45.61 56.05 120.81
N VAL A 191 -44.69 57.01 120.94
CA VAL A 191 -43.73 57.31 119.87
C VAL A 191 -42.77 56.15 119.61
N ALA A 192 -42.27 55.48 120.65
CA ALA A 192 -41.37 54.34 120.51
C ALA A 192 -42.07 53.13 119.85
N GLU A 193 -43.33 52.86 120.21
CA GLU A 193 -44.11 51.81 119.55
C GLU A 193 -44.45 52.18 118.09
N GLU A 194 -44.73 53.46 117.80
CA GLU A 194 -44.95 53.94 116.44
C GLU A 194 -43.68 53.79 115.57
N VAL A 195 -42.50 54.14 116.09
CA VAL A 195 -41.20 53.94 115.42
C VAL A 195 -40.91 52.45 115.22
N ARG A 196 -41.23 51.60 116.20
CA ARG A 196 -41.08 50.15 116.10
C ARG A 196 -41.97 49.57 114.99
N GLN A 197 -43.24 50.01 114.92
CA GLN A 197 -44.15 49.63 113.85
C GLN A 197 -43.64 50.11 112.49
N LEU A 198 -43.20 51.37 112.37
CA LEU A 198 -42.64 51.92 111.13
C LEU A 198 -41.39 51.15 110.68
N SER A 199 -40.54 50.74 111.62
CA SER A 199 -39.33 49.98 111.36
C SER A 199 -39.63 48.55 110.90
N ASN A 200 -40.62 47.89 111.51
CA ASN A 200 -41.08 46.56 111.10
C ASN A 200 -41.77 46.61 109.71
N GLN A 201 -42.56 47.65 109.45
CA GLN A 201 -43.11 47.92 108.11
C GLN A 201 -42.00 48.15 107.08
N SER A 202 -40.96 48.91 107.43
CA SER A 202 -39.79 49.15 106.58
C SER A 202 -39.00 47.88 106.30
N GLN A 203 -38.84 47.01 107.30
CA GLN A 203 -38.20 45.70 107.16
C GLN A 203 -39.02 44.78 106.23
N GLN A 204 -40.34 44.73 106.40
CA GLN A 204 -41.22 43.93 105.53
C GLN A 204 -41.23 44.47 104.10
N ALA A 205 -41.22 45.80 103.93
CA ALA A 205 -41.09 46.43 102.62
C ALA A 205 -39.73 46.10 101.97
N ALA A 206 -38.62 46.20 102.71
CA ALA A 206 -37.28 45.84 102.24
C ALA A 206 -37.21 44.36 101.82
N LYS A 207 -37.76 43.43 102.62
CA LYS A 207 -37.85 42.00 102.26
C LYS A 207 -38.65 41.76 100.98
N ARG A 208 -39.76 42.49 100.77
CA ARG A 208 -40.54 42.42 99.53
C ARG A 208 -39.74 42.94 98.33
N ILE A 209 -39.04 44.07 98.48
CA ILE A 209 -38.17 44.61 97.42
C ILE A 209 -37.04 43.63 97.11
N ASN A 210 -36.41 43.04 98.12
CA ASN A 210 -35.31 42.09 97.92
C ASN A 210 -35.76 40.89 97.07
N LYS A 211 -36.93 40.31 97.39
CA LYS A 211 -37.52 39.23 96.59
C LYS A 211 -37.81 39.63 95.14
N ILE A 212 -38.22 40.88 94.89
CA ILE A 212 -38.40 41.42 93.54
C ILE A 212 -37.04 41.52 92.83
N ILE A 213 -36.00 42.02 93.51
CA ILE A 213 -34.66 42.17 92.94
C ILE A 213 -34.00 40.82 92.65
N GLU A 214 -34.13 39.82 93.53
CA GLU A 214 -33.70 38.44 93.25
C GLU A 214 -34.38 37.89 92.00
N GLY A 215 -35.69 38.12 91.86
CA GLY A 215 -36.43 37.80 90.63
C GLY A 215 -35.87 38.52 89.40
N MET A 216 -35.60 39.82 89.50
CA MET A 216 -35.00 40.60 88.41
C MET A 216 -33.58 40.11 88.05
N LEU A 217 -32.77 39.69 89.02
CA LEU A 217 -31.44 39.12 88.77
C LEU A 217 -31.52 37.78 88.03
N LEU A 218 -32.48 36.94 88.38
CA LEU A 218 -32.77 35.69 87.67
C LEU A 218 -33.24 35.98 86.24
N ASP A 219 -34.23 36.84 86.07
CA ASP A 219 -34.80 37.21 84.77
C ASP A 219 -33.75 37.84 83.85
N THR A 220 -32.95 38.79 84.36
CA THR A 220 -31.86 39.41 83.60
C THR A 220 -30.79 38.40 83.21
N SER A 221 -30.44 37.46 84.08
CA SER A 221 -29.49 36.40 83.74
C SER A 221 -30.02 35.46 82.65
N GLN A 222 -31.33 35.17 82.64
CA GLN A 222 -31.94 34.39 81.56
C GLN A 222 -31.93 35.17 80.23
N VAL A 223 -32.23 36.47 80.27
CA VAL A 223 -32.20 37.35 79.10
C VAL A 223 -30.79 37.43 78.49
N VAL A 224 -29.75 37.63 79.32
CA VAL A 224 -28.34 37.65 78.84
C VAL A 224 -27.97 36.31 78.20
N LYS A 225 -28.31 35.18 78.82
CA LYS A 225 -28.05 33.85 78.27
C LYS A 225 -28.75 33.63 76.92
N ALA A 226 -29.98 34.13 76.76
CA ALA A 226 -30.70 34.08 75.48
C ALA A 226 -29.97 34.89 74.39
N PHE A 227 -29.45 36.08 74.73
CA PHE A 227 -28.67 36.88 73.78
C PHE A 227 -27.31 36.24 73.42
N GLU A 228 -26.63 35.58 74.36
CA GLU A 228 -25.40 34.82 74.03
C GLU A 228 -25.66 33.67 73.05
N ILE A 229 -26.78 32.94 73.24
CA ILE A 229 -27.21 31.89 72.30
C ILE A 229 -27.55 32.49 70.92
N MET A 230 -28.22 33.64 70.90
CA MET A 230 -28.53 34.36 69.67
C MET A 230 -27.26 34.82 68.96
N SER A 231 -26.27 35.37 69.67
CA SER A 231 -24.97 35.77 69.12
C SER A 231 -24.26 34.60 68.44
N LYS A 232 -24.18 33.44 69.12
CA LYS A 232 -23.61 32.21 68.51
C LYS A 232 -24.37 31.77 67.26
N SER A 233 -25.69 31.81 67.29
CA SER A 233 -26.54 31.45 66.15
C SER A 233 -26.34 32.41 64.97
N THR A 234 -26.21 33.71 65.23
CA THR A 234 -25.96 34.74 64.22
C THR A 234 -24.60 34.54 63.54
N VAL A 235 -23.53 34.26 64.30
CA VAL A 235 -22.20 33.95 63.74
C VAL A 235 -22.24 32.73 62.82
N SER A 236 -22.92 31.66 63.23
CA SER A 236 -23.13 30.46 62.40
C SER A 236 -23.96 30.77 61.14
N GLY A 237 -24.96 31.66 61.27
CA GLY A 237 -25.74 32.18 60.15
C GLY A 237 -24.88 32.92 59.11
N VAL A 238 -23.97 33.79 59.55
CA VAL A 238 -23.01 34.49 58.67
C VAL A 238 -22.16 33.49 57.88
N ASP A 239 -21.60 32.47 58.54
CA ASP A 239 -20.78 31.44 57.86
C ASP A 239 -21.58 30.70 56.77
N THR A 240 -22.83 30.34 57.08
CA THR A 240 -23.71 29.66 56.12
C THR A 240 -24.04 30.53 54.91
N ILE A 241 -24.30 31.83 55.12
CA ILE A 241 -24.56 32.77 54.03
C ILE A 241 -23.31 33.02 53.19
N ASN A 242 -22.13 33.11 53.81
CA ASN A 242 -20.87 33.24 53.08
C ASN A 242 -20.60 32.02 52.19
N LYS A 243 -20.90 30.80 52.66
CA LYS A 243 -20.84 29.59 51.82
C LYS A 243 -21.80 29.68 50.63
N ALA A 244 -23.02 30.17 50.85
CA ALA A 244 -23.97 30.40 49.76
C ALA A 244 -23.46 31.45 48.76
N LYS A 245 -22.81 32.53 49.22
CA LYS A 245 -22.15 33.53 48.36
C LYS A 245 -21.10 32.89 47.46
N CYS A 246 -20.18 32.11 48.03
CA CYS A 246 -19.14 31.40 47.27
C CYS A 246 -19.72 30.43 46.23
N ASN A 247 -20.85 29.78 46.55
CA ASN A 247 -21.55 28.90 45.60
C ASN A 247 -22.11 29.69 44.41
N PHE A 248 -22.74 30.85 44.64
CA PHE A 248 -23.22 31.70 43.54
C PHE A 248 -22.08 32.25 42.68
N GLU A 249 -20.97 32.67 43.28
CA GLU A 249 -19.76 33.09 42.55
C GLU A 249 -19.23 31.97 41.64
N SER A 250 -19.23 30.72 42.14
CA SER A 250 -18.82 29.55 41.38
C SER A 250 -19.79 29.22 40.24
N ILE A 251 -21.10 29.39 40.44
CA ILE A 251 -22.13 29.22 39.40
C ILE A 251 -21.94 30.26 38.30
N ILE A 252 -21.75 31.53 38.65
CA ILE A 252 -21.53 32.63 37.70
C ILE A 252 -20.28 32.34 36.85
N SER A 253 -19.15 32.00 37.48
CA SER A 253 -17.90 31.66 36.79
C SER A 253 -18.08 30.47 35.83
N SER A 254 -18.83 29.45 36.24
CA SER A 254 -19.09 28.26 35.42
C SER A 254 -19.99 28.56 34.21
N ILE A 255 -21.00 29.42 34.38
CA ILE A 255 -21.87 29.87 33.30
C ILE A 255 -21.10 30.72 32.28
N GLU A 256 -20.25 31.64 32.74
CA GLU A 256 -19.42 32.47 31.85
C GLU A 256 -18.48 31.62 31.00
N LYS A 257 -17.79 30.63 31.59
CA LYS A 257 -16.98 29.65 30.85
C LYS A 257 -17.81 28.83 29.86
N SER A 258 -19.05 28.46 30.23
CA SER A 258 -19.95 27.72 29.35
C SER A 258 -20.38 28.55 28.15
N ARG A 259 -20.63 29.84 28.35
CA ARG A 259 -20.94 30.79 27.27
C ARG A 259 -19.78 30.94 26.29
N GLU A 260 -18.55 31.08 26.80
CA GLU A 260 -17.34 31.16 25.95
C GLU A 260 -17.21 29.93 25.05
N LYS A 261 -17.35 28.73 25.63
CA LYS A 261 -17.31 27.46 24.86
C LYS A 261 -18.43 27.38 23.83
N LEU A 262 -19.66 27.77 24.18
CA LEU A 262 -20.78 27.76 23.22
C LEU A 262 -20.56 28.76 22.07
N GLN A 263 -19.94 29.90 22.33
CA GLN A 263 -19.56 30.86 21.28
C GLN A 263 -18.53 30.24 20.31
N GLN A 264 -17.58 29.46 20.83
CA GLN A 264 -16.63 28.69 20.00
C GLN A 264 -17.35 27.61 19.18
N VAL A 265 -18.32 26.88 19.75
CA VAL A 265 -19.14 25.90 19.02
C VAL A 265 -19.89 26.55 17.86
N VAL A 266 -20.53 27.71 18.07
CA VAL A 266 -21.19 28.47 16.99
C VAL A 266 -20.20 28.85 15.90
N THR A 267 -18.99 29.29 16.28
CA THR A 267 -17.95 29.67 15.32
C THR A 267 -17.47 28.48 14.49
N HIS A 268 -17.25 27.32 15.13
CA HIS A 268 -16.87 26.09 14.46
C HIS A 268 -17.97 25.58 13.52
N ALA A 269 -19.23 25.63 13.95
CA ALA A 269 -20.37 25.25 13.12
C ALA A 269 -20.48 26.12 11.85
N ASN A 270 -20.35 27.44 11.98
CA ASN A 270 -20.35 28.33 10.82
C ASN A 270 -19.18 28.08 9.86
N ASN A 271 -17.97 27.82 10.40
CA ASN A 271 -16.81 27.46 9.59
C ASN A 271 -17.01 26.12 8.87
N GLN A 272 -17.69 25.17 9.52
CA GLN A 272 -18.04 23.89 8.93
C GLN A 272 -19.04 24.07 7.77
N SER A 273 -20.09 24.89 7.94
CA SER A 273 -21.02 25.24 6.86
C SER A 273 -20.31 25.91 5.67
N LYS A 274 -19.32 26.77 5.92
CA LYS A 274 -18.50 27.36 4.85
C LYS A 274 -17.65 26.31 4.13
N ALA A 275 -16.96 25.44 4.88
CA ALA A 275 -16.14 24.37 4.31
C ALA A 275 -16.97 23.39 3.47
N THR A 276 -18.20 23.09 3.87
CA THR A 276 -19.11 22.26 3.07
C THR A 276 -19.52 22.93 1.76
N ASN A 277 -19.65 24.25 1.70
CA ASN A 277 -19.90 24.94 0.42
C ASN A 277 -18.71 24.84 -0.53
N ASP A 278 -17.48 24.99 -0.01
CA ASP A 278 -16.26 24.82 -0.80
C ASP A 278 -16.11 23.36 -1.30
N LEU A 279 -16.47 22.39 -0.45
CA LEU A 279 -16.54 20.98 -0.82
C LEU A 279 -17.58 20.73 -1.93
N MET A 280 -18.75 21.37 -1.90
CA MET A 280 -19.73 21.25 -2.99
C MET A 280 -19.15 21.68 -4.34
N SER A 281 -18.41 22.80 -4.37
CA SER A 281 -17.76 23.25 -5.61
C SER A 281 -16.75 22.22 -6.12
N THR A 282 -15.98 21.62 -5.21
CA THR A 282 -15.02 20.56 -5.56
C THR A 282 -15.73 19.32 -6.10
N VAL A 283 -16.83 18.90 -5.47
CA VAL A 283 -17.65 17.76 -5.90
C VAL A 283 -18.25 18.00 -7.29
N HIS A 284 -18.74 19.21 -7.56
CA HIS A 284 -19.22 19.58 -8.89
C HIS A 284 -18.11 19.50 -9.96
N ASN A 285 -16.89 19.95 -9.64
CA ASN A 285 -15.76 19.84 -10.57
C ASN A 285 -15.40 18.38 -10.85
N VAL A 286 -15.44 17.50 -9.84
CA VAL A 286 -15.20 16.06 -10.03
C VAL A 286 -16.27 15.43 -10.91
N ALA A 287 -17.54 15.77 -10.70
CA ALA A 287 -18.64 15.31 -11.55
C ALA A 287 -18.46 15.76 -13.02
N ALA A 288 -18.08 17.03 -13.23
CA ALA A 288 -17.82 17.56 -14.56
C ALA A 288 -16.65 16.84 -15.26
N ILE A 289 -15.55 16.56 -14.55
CA ILE A 289 -14.41 15.80 -15.09
C ILE A 289 -14.82 14.38 -15.46
N ALA A 290 -15.67 13.73 -14.65
CA ALA A 290 -16.19 12.41 -14.94
C ALA A 290 -17.06 12.39 -16.21
N GLU A 291 -17.93 13.39 -16.39
CA GLU A 291 -18.73 13.56 -17.61
C GLU A 291 -17.85 13.83 -18.84
N GLU A 292 -16.86 14.71 -18.73
CA GLU A 292 -15.91 15.02 -19.82
C GLU A 292 -15.07 13.79 -20.21
N SER A 293 -14.64 13.01 -19.20
CA SER A 293 -13.92 11.76 -19.42
C SER A 293 -14.79 10.74 -20.14
N SER A 294 -16.05 10.61 -19.74
CA SER A 294 -17.02 9.74 -20.41
C SER A 294 -17.22 10.15 -21.88
N ALA A 295 -17.43 11.44 -22.16
CA ALA A 295 -17.54 11.96 -23.52
C ALA A 295 -16.28 11.68 -24.35
N SER A 296 -15.10 11.89 -23.76
CA SER A 296 -13.81 11.62 -24.41
C SER A 296 -13.65 10.14 -24.74
N THR A 297 -14.02 9.24 -23.83
CA THR A 297 -13.95 7.79 -24.09
C THR A 297 -14.83 7.36 -25.25
N GLN A 298 -16.01 7.96 -25.41
CA GLN A 298 -16.88 7.70 -26.55
C GLN A 298 -16.23 8.09 -27.88
N THR A 299 -15.62 9.27 -27.95
CA THR A 299 -14.89 9.72 -29.16
C THR A 299 -13.69 8.82 -29.48
N VAL A 300 -12.92 8.40 -28.47
CA VAL A 300 -11.78 7.49 -28.70
C VAL A 300 -12.28 6.11 -29.14
N SER A 301 -13.43 5.65 -28.65
CA SER A 301 -14.07 4.38 -29.07
C SER A 301 -14.42 4.41 -30.56
N GLU A 302 -15.08 5.47 -31.02
CA GLU A 302 -15.43 5.68 -32.43
C GLU A 302 -14.19 5.72 -33.34
N ASN A 303 -13.15 6.46 -32.93
CA ASN A 303 -11.87 6.50 -33.64
C ASN A 303 -11.20 5.12 -33.70
N SER A 304 -11.24 4.36 -32.60
CA SER A 304 -10.67 3.01 -32.54
C SER A 304 -11.37 2.05 -33.50
N GLU A 305 -12.69 2.15 -33.63
CA GLU A 305 -13.46 1.37 -34.60
C GLU A 305 -13.10 1.73 -36.04
N GLN A 306 -12.92 3.03 -36.33
CA GLN A 306 -12.51 3.50 -37.66
C GLN A 306 -11.09 3.05 -38.02
N ILE A 307 -10.15 3.11 -37.07
CA ILE A 307 -8.78 2.61 -37.25
C ILE A 307 -8.83 1.11 -37.50
N SER A 308 -9.65 0.35 -36.76
CA SER A 308 -9.80 -1.11 -36.95
C SER A 308 -10.24 -1.48 -38.37
N LYS A 309 -11.24 -0.77 -38.90
CA LYS A 309 -11.69 -0.95 -40.30
C LYS A 309 -10.58 -0.65 -41.31
N SER A 310 -9.79 0.39 -41.06
CA SER A 310 -8.68 0.79 -41.93
C SER A 310 -7.56 -0.26 -41.92
N VAL A 311 -7.19 -0.76 -40.74
CA VAL A 311 -6.19 -1.81 -40.56
C VAL A 311 -6.62 -3.13 -41.21
N ALA A 312 -7.91 -3.52 -41.08
CA ALA A 312 -8.45 -4.69 -41.75
C ALA A 312 -8.35 -4.57 -43.28
N SER A 313 -8.56 -3.37 -43.84
CA SER A 313 -8.39 -3.10 -45.27
C SER A 313 -6.92 -3.22 -45.70
N ILE A 314 -5.99 -2.67 -44.92
CA ILE A 314 -4.53 -2.78 -45.17
C ILE A 314 -4.10 -4.26 -45.16
N ALA A 315 -4.52 -5.03 -44.15
CA ALA A 315 -4.23 -6.46 -44.07
C ALA A 315 -4.79 -7.22 -45.28
N GLY A 316 -6.01 -6.89 -45.72
CA GLY A 316 -6.63 -7.45 -46.91
C GLY A 316 -5.84 -7.15 -48.19
N ASN A 317 -5.36 -5.91 -48.34
CA ASN A 317 -4.55 -5.50 -49.49
C ASN A 317 -3.16 -6.15 -49.48
N ALA A 318 -2.52 -6.25 -48.31
CA ALA A 318 -1.26 -6.96 -48.13
C ALA A 318 -1.39 -8.44 -48.55
N LYS A 319 -2.49 -9.10 -48.16
CA LYS A 319 -2.77 -10.47 -48.60
C LYS A 319 -2.95 -10.59 -50.12
N LYS A 320 -3.63 -9.63 -50.75
CA LYS A 320 -3.77 -9.59 -52.21
C LYS A 320 -2.41 -9.42 -52.91
N LEU A 321 -1.57 -8.49 -52.43
CA LEU A 321 -0.23 -8.27 -52.96
C LEU A 321 0.66 -9.51 -52.79
N SER A 322 0.61 -10.17 -51.64
CA SER A 322 1.32 -11.44 -51.40
C SER A 322 0.85 -12.55 -52.37
N ASN A 323 -0.46 -12.68 -52.60
CA ASN A 323 -0.97 -13.64 -53.58
C ASN A 323 -0.54 -13.30 -55.01
N MET A 324 -0.52 -12.01 -55.38
CA MET A 324 -0.04 -11.56 -56.69
C MET A 324 1.45 -11.86 -56.87
N ALA A 325 2.28 -11.60 -55.86
CA ALA A 325 3.69 -11.94 -55.84
C ALA A 325 3.91 -13.46 -55.96
N GLY A 326 3.18 -14.28 -55.21
CA GLY A 326 3.26 -15.74 -55.30
C GLY A 326 2.81 -16.30 -56.66
N ASN A 327 1.78 -15.71 -57.27
CA ASN A 327 1.37 -16.07 -58.64
C ASN A 327 2.44 -15.71 -59.68
N LEU A 328 3.11 -14.57 -59.48
CA LEU A 328 4.23 -14.12 -60.31
C LEU A 328 5.44 -15.06 -60.14
N GLU A 329 5.80 -15.42 -58.90
CA GLU A 329 6.82 -16.44 -58.60
C GLU A 329 6.49 -17.79 -59.24
N GLN A 330 5.24 -18.26 -59.17
CA GLN A 330 4.82 -19.51 -59.84
C GLN A 330 4.92 -19.43 -61.36
N ALA A 331 4.58 -18.29 -61.95
CA ALA A 331 4.74 -18.07 -63.39
C ALA A 331 6.23 -18.08 -63.78
N LEU A 332 7.10 -17.51 -62.93
CA LEU A 332 8.55 -17.53 -63.07
C LEU A 332 9.14 -18.93 -62.85
N PHE A 333 8.56 -19.76 -61.98
CA PHE A 333 9.01 -21.13 -61.70
C PHE A 333 8.90 -22.06 -62.92
N LYS A 334 8.06 -21.73 -63.92
CA LYS A 334 8.02 -22.41 -65.22
C LYS A 334 9.31 -22.23 -66.02
N PHE A 335 10.10 -21.22 -65.66
CA PHE A 335 11.46 -21.00 -66.12
C PHE A 335 12.41 -21.59 -65.07
N LYS A 336 13.18 -22.62 -65.44
CA LYS A 336 14.09 -23.29 -64.51
C LYS A 336 15.24 -22.36 -64.10
N PHE A 337 15.13 -21.77 -62.91
CA PHE A 337 16.21 -21.18 -62.11
C PHE A 337 16.52 -22.10 -60.91
N SER A 338 17.73 -22.07 -60.35
CA SER A 338 18.30 -23.16 -59.52
C SER A 338 17.57 -23.50 -58.20
N ASN A 339 17.66 -24.78 -57.77
CA ASN A 339 17.02 -25.41 -56.60
C ASN A 339 17.58 -24.99 -55.20
N VAL A 340 17.23 -23.81 -54.66
CA VAL A 340 17.59 -23.41 -53.28
C VAL A 340 16.40 -23.57 -52.32
N ARG A 341 16.57 -24.24 -51.18
CA ARG A 341 15.59 -24.43 -50.09
C ARG A 341 15.89 -23.50 -48.90
N THR A 342 14.89 -22.77 -48.41
CA THR A 342 15.04 -21.90 -47.24
C THR A 342 14.50 -22.57 -45.97
N LEU A 343 15.32 -22.65 -44.93
CA LEU A 343 14.93 -23.11 -43.58
C LEU A 343 14.70 -21.90 -42.68
N ARG A 344 13.56 -21.83 -41.99
CA ARG A 344 13.26 -20.73 -41.07
C ARG A 344 13.47 -21.18 -39.63
N VAL A 345 14.21 -20.39 -38.86
CA VAL A 345 14.44 -20.61 -37.43
C VAL A 345 13.96 -19.43 -36.60
N GLY A 346 13.21 -19.69 -35.52
CA GLY A 346 12.68 -18.67 -34.62
C GLY A 346 13.20 -18.78 -33.18
N PHE A 347 13.37 -17.65 -32.48
CA PHE A 347 13.60 -17.59 -31.02
C PHE A 347 13.26 -16.20 -30.42
N GLU A 348 13.08 -16.14 -29.09
CA GLU A 348 12.60 -14.94 -28.39
C GLU A 348 13.67 -13.87 -28.16
N MET A 349 14.94 -14.25 -28.07
CA MET A 349 16.05 -13.34 -27.75
C MET A 349 16.42 -12.40 -28.91
N THR A 350 17.07 -11.27 -28.62
CA THR A 350 17.45 -10.28 -29.65
C THR A 350 18.56 -10.77 -30.60
N ASN A 351 18.81 -10.02 -31.67
CA ASN A 351 19.94 -10.27 -32.59
C ASN A 351 21.33 -10.06 -31.96
N ASN A 352 21.41 -9.46 -30.76
CA ASN A 352 22.67 -9.38 -29.99
C ASN A 352 22.94 -10.64 -29.14
N SER A 353 21.97 -11.55 -29.05
CA SER A 353 22.06 -12.75 -28.20
C SER A 353 23.07 -13.77 -28.70
N ILE A 354 23.47 -14.68 -27.82
CA ILE A 354 24.34 -15.80 -28.19
C ILE A 354 23.63 -16.81 -29.10
N CYS A 355 22.32 -16.94 -28.92
CA CYS A 355 21.44 -17.76 -29.76
C CYS A 355 21.49 -17.30 -31.22
N TYR A 356 21.43 -15.99 -31.48
CA TYR A 356 21.56 -15.43 -32.83
C TYR A 356 22.92 -15.75 -33.47
N ALA A 357 24.01 -15.53 -32.73
CA ALA A 357 25.36 -15.82 -33.22
C ALA A 357 25.56 -17.31 -33.56
N GLY A 358 24.97 -18.21 -32.77
CA GLY A 358 24.93 -19.64 -33.05
C GLY A 358 24.20 -19.99 -34.34
N MET A 359 23.03 -19.38 -34.56
CA MET A 359 22.23 -19.62 -35.77
C MET A 359 22.86 -19.00 -37.02
N GLU A 360 23.57 -17.88 -36.92
CA GLU A 360 24.37 -17.36 -38.02
C GLU A 360 25.47 -18.34 -38.42
N ARG A 361 26.19 -18.91 -37.45
CA ARG A 361 27.21 -19.93 -37.71
C ARG A 361 26.61 -21.17 -38.37
N PHE A 362 25.50 -21.67 -37.83
CA PHE A 362 24.77 -22.80 -38.40
C PHE A 362 24.35 -22.51 -39.86
N GLY A 363 23.76 -21.35 -40.12
CA GLY A 363 23.31 -20.96 -41.46
C GLY A 363 24.46 -20.86 -42.47
N HIS A 364 25.59 -20.27 -42.05
CA HIS A 364 26.79 -20.17 -42.88
C HIS A 364 27.36 -21.54 -43.26
N GLU A 365 27.53 -22.44 -42.28
CA GLU A 365 28.07 -23.77 -42.55
C GLU A 365 27.09 -24.61 -43.35
N LEU A 366 25.78 -24.47 -43.13
CA LEU A 366 24.75 -25.13 -43.91
C LEU A 366 24.80 -24.70 -45.38
N GLU A 367 24.88 -23.40 -45.66
CA GLU A 367 24.97 -22.89 -47.04
C GLU A 367 26.23 -23.40 -47.73
N LYS A 368 27.38 -23.35 -47.04
CA LYS A 368 28.67 -23.84 -47.53
C LYS A 368 28.68 -25.34 -47.82
N HIS A 369 28.26 -26.18 -46.88
CA HIS A 369 28.29 -27.64 -47.04
C HIS A 369 27.23 -28.17 -48.01
N THR A 370 26.20 -27.37 -48.30
CA THR A 370 25.17 -27.73 -49.27
C THR A 370 25.39 -27.10 -50.65
N ASN A 371 26.48 -26.34 -50.85
CA ASN A 371 26.75 -25.55 -52.06
C ASN A 371 25.58 -24.64 -52.45
N GLY A 372 25.02 -23.93 -51.46
CA GLY A 372 23.92 -23.00 -51.66
C GLY A 372 22.54 -23.66 -51.82
N ARG A 373 22.41 -25.00 -51.76
CA ARG A 373 21.11 -25.67 -51.84
C ARG A 373 20.22 -25.37 -50.64
N TYR A 374 20.79 -25.01 -49.49
CA TYR A 374 20.05 -24.57 -48.32
C TYR A 374 20.48 -23.17 -47.87
N LYS A 375 19.50 -22.35 -47.49
CA LYS A 375 19.72 -21.05 -46.83
C LYS A 375 18.94 -21.00 -45.52
N LEU A 376 19.52 -20.37 -44.50
CA LEU A 376 18.85 -20.17 -43.21
C LEU A 376 18.27 -18.76 -43.13
N LYS A 377 17.01 -18.65 -42.74
CA LYS A 377 16.35 -17.37 -42.41
C LYS A 377 16.05 -17.32 -40.92
N ILE A 378 16.68 -16.37 -40.24
CA ILE A 378 16.60 -16.21 -38.79
C ILE A 378 15.50 -15.20 -38.43
N TYR A 379 14.60 -15.59 -37.54
CA TYR A 379 13.59 -14.73 -36.92
C TYR A 379 13.91 -14.61 -35.41
N HIS A 380 14.31 -13.42 -34.99
CA HIS A 380 14.73 -13.14 -33.60
C HIS A 380 13.70 -12.23 -32.90
N SER A 381 13.94 -11.86 -31.65
CA SER A 381 13.11 -10.89 -30.91
C SER A 381 11.62 -11.26 -30.89
N ALA A 382 11.30 -12.56 -30.87
CA ALA A 382 9.93 -13.05 -30.90
C ALA A 382 9.12 -12.58 -32.14
N GLN A 383 9.77 -12.34 -33.28
CA GLN A 383 9.14 -11.95 -34.56
C GLN A 383 8.05 -12.94 -35.03
N LEU A 384 8.14 -14.21 -34.61
CA LEU A 384 7.15 -15.25 -34.92
C LEU A 384 6.23 -15.59 -33.73
N GLY A 385 6.26 -14.79 -32.66
CA GLY A 385 5.53 -15.05 -31.41
C GLY A 385 6.42 -15.51 -30.26
N THR A 386 5.81 -15.93 -29.16
CA THR A 386 6.48 -16.46 -27.98
C THR A 386 7.14 -17.81 -28.25
N GLY A 387 7.99 -18.29 -27.33
CA GLY A 387 8.61 -19.62 -27.44
C GLY A 387 7.59 -20.72 -27.62
N MET A 388 6.46 -20.64 -26.90
CA MET A 388 5.35 -21.58 -27.03
C MET A 388 4.64 -21.50 -28.39
N ASP A 389 4.39 -20.30 -28.91
CA ASP A 389 3.81 -20.13 -30.25
C ASP A 389 4.70 -20.80 -31.32
N MET A 390 6.02 -20.60 -31.22
CA MET A 390 6.98 -21.18 -32.16
C MET A 390 7.10 -22.71 -32.02
N ILE A 391 7.02 -23.25 -30.81
CA ILE A 391 6.96 -24.71 -30.59
C ILE A 391 5.66 -25.29 -31.17
N GLU A 392 4.54 -24.60 -31.04
CA GLU A 392 3.27 -25.01 -31.66
C GLU A 392 3.35 -24.97 -33.21
N MET A 393 3.96 -23.93 -33.78
CA MET A 393 4.23 -23.84 -35.23
C MET A 393 5.13 -24.99 -35.70
N LEU A 394 6.12 -25.37 -34.89
CA LEU A 394 6.99 -26.52 -35.13
C LEU A 394 6.16 -27.82 -35.21
N GLY A 395 5.24 -28.03 -34.28
CA GLY A 395 4.38 -29.22 -34.24
C GLY A 395 3.40 -29.29 -35.42
N LYS A 396 2.88 -28.14 -35.87
CA LYS A 396 2.01 -28.04 -37.06
C LYS A 396 2.78 -28.20 -38.38
N GLY A 397 4.10 -28.05 -38.35
CA GLY A 397 4.96 -28.04 -39.55
C GLY A 397 4.81 -26.76 -40.37
N THR A 398 4.54 -25.63 -39.71
CA THR A 398 4.49 -24.31 -40.35
C THR A 398 5.76 -23.48 -40.10
N LEU A 399 6.66 -23.98 -39.25
CA LEU A 399 8.01 -23.48 -38.99
C LEU A 399 9.00 -24.66 -39.05
N GLU A 400 10.16 -24.48 -39.67
CA GLU A 400 11.16 -25.56 -39.77
C GLU A 400 11.89 -25.80 -38.45
N MET A 401 12.37 -24.72 -37.80
CA MET A 401 13.18 -24.83 -36.60
C MET A 401 12.83 -23.79 -35.53
N THR A 402 13.10 -24.12 -34.27
CA THR A 402 13.12 -23.18 -33.15
C THR A 402 14.26 -23.52 -32.19
N TYR A 403 14.77 -22.51 -31.46
CA TYR A 403 15.92 -22.66 -30.56
C TYR A 403 15.64 -22.14 -29.14
N PRO A 404 14.68 -22.72 -28.40
CA PRO A 404 14.29 -22.26 -27.06
C PRO A 404 15.25 -22.77 -25.97
N SER A 405 15.07 -22.24 -24.76
CA SER A 405 15.57 -22.90 -23.54
C SER A 405 14.90 -24.25 -23.39
N PHE A 406 15.65 -25.28 -23.01
CA PHE A 406 15.09 -26.62 -22.85
C PHE A 406 13.97 -26.66 -21.80
N SER A 407 14.11 -25.88 -20.73
CA SER A 407 13.13 -25.75 -19.65
C SER A 407 11.75 -25.26 -20.11
N THR A 408 11.64 -24.63 -21.28
CA THR A 408 10.35 -24.22 -21.87
C THR A 408 9.49 -25.43 -22.22
N LEU A 409 10.10 -26.60 -22.47
CA LEU A 409 9.40 -27.82 -22.83
C LEU A 409 8.72 -28.53 -21.64
N ALA A 410 8.94 -28.06 -20.41
CA ALA A 410 8.32 -28.62 -19.20
C ALA A 410 6.78 -28.64 -19.25
N CYS A 411 6.17 -27.75 -20.04
CA CYS A 411 4.73 -27.71 -20.27
C CYS A 411 4.19 -28.89 -21.10
N PHE A 412 5.03 -29.58 -21.86
CA PHE A 412 4.66 -30.77 -22.63
C PHE A 412 4.89 -32.05 -21.84
N ASP A 413 6.03 -32.13 -21.14
CA ASP A 413 6.37 -33.25 -20.29
C ASP A 413 7.29 -32.82 -19.15
N LYS A 414 6.96 -33.28 -17.93
CA LYS A 414 7.75 -33.03 -16.73
C LYS A 414 9.18 -33.57 -16.84
N ARG A 415 9.41 -34.64 -17.62
CA ARG A 415 10.74 -35.19 -17.93
C ARG A 415 11.69 -34.13 -18.50
N PHE A 416 11.20 -33.08 -19.14
CA PHE A 416 12.04 -32.00 -19.67
C PHE A 416 12.47 -30.96 -18.62
N MET A 417 12.03 -31.09 -17.37
CA MET A 417 12.56 -30.34 -16.22
C MET A 417 13.89 -30.91 -15.68
N ILE A 418 14.42 -31.96 -16.31
CA ILE A 418 15.56 -32.76 -15.80
C ILE A 418 16.84 -31.94 -15.55
N PHE A 419 17.06 -30.84 -16.27
CA PHE A 419 18.22 -29.96 -16.06
C PHE A 419 17.93 -28.79 -15.10
N ASP A 420 16.69 -28.62 -14.67
CA ASP A 420 16.26 -27.46 -13.88
C ASP A 420 16.47 -27.65 -12.38
N PHE A 421 16.87 -28.85 -11.93
CA PHE A 421 17.22 -29.08 -10.53
C PHE A 421 18.30 -28.09 -10.07
N PRO A 422 18.08 -27.41 -8.93
CA PRO A 422 19.02 -26.41 -8.47
C PRO A 422 20.35 -27.04 -8.06
N PHE A 423 21.46 -26.41 -8.47
CA PHE A 423 22.84 -26.73 -8.10
C PHE A 423 23.36 -28.13 -8.49
N ILE A 424 22.78 -28.79 -9.50
CA ILE A 424 23.23 -30.12 -9.94
C ILE A 424 24.57 -30.10 -10.69
N PHE A 425 24.85 -29.05 -11.45
CA PHE A 425 26.12 -28.89 -12.17
C PHE A 425 27.04 -27.97 -11.37
N LYS A 426 28.26 -28.45 -11.06
CA LYS A 426 29.25 -27.65 -10.32
C LYS A 426 30.00 -26.65 -11.20
N ASN A 427 30.09 -26.93 -12.50
CA ASN A 427 30.76 -26.10 -13.49
C ASN A 427 30.34 -26.53 -14.91
N GLU A 428 30.74 -25.72 -15.88
CA GLU A 428 30.43 -25.86 -17.29
C GLU A 428 31.02 -27.13 -17.91
N HIS A 429 32.18 -27.60 -17.43
CA HIS A 429 32.85 -28.81 -17.94
C HIS A 429 32.03 -30.08 -17.66
N ILE A 430 31.40 -30.16 -16.49
CA ILE A 430 30.48 -31.27 -16.16
C ILE A 430 29.24 -31.19 -17.04
N ALA A 431 28.67 -29.98 -17.20
CA ALA A 431 27.51 -29.76 -18.06
C ALA A 431 27.80 -30.18 -19.51
N ASP A 432 28.99 -29.87 -20.04
CA ASP A 432 29.41 -30.27 -21.39
C ASP A 432 29.44 -31.78 -21.58
N LYS A 433 30.03 -32.51 -20.63
CA LYS A 433 30.12 -33.98 -20.72
C LYS A 433 28.72 -34.60 -20.76
N VAL A 434 27.80 -34.10 -19.94
CA VAL A 434 26.42 -34.59 -19.90
C VAL A 434 25.65 -34.22 -21.17
N LEU A 435 25.74 -32.96 -21.62
CA LEU A 435 24.99 -32.44 -22.77
C LEU A 435 25.49 -32.95 -24.13
N ASN A 436 26.74 -33.39 -24.21
CA ASN A 436 27.30 -34.04 -25.40
C ASN A 436 27.29 -35.58 -25.29
N GLY A 437 26.79 -36.13 -24.19
CA GLY A 437 26.76 -37.57 -23.91
C GLY A 437 25.52 -38.29 -24.46
N THR A 438 25.48 -39.61 -24.21
CA THR A 438 24.37 -40.48 -24.60
C THR A 438 23.06 -40.11 -23.90
N PHE A 439 23.14 -39.62 -22.67
CA PHE A 439 21.98 -39.15 -21.90
C PHE A 439 21.26 -37.99 -22.60
N ALA A 440 22.01 -36.99 -23.06
CA ALA A 440 21.43 -35.87 -23.80
C ALA A 440 20.85 -36.29 -25.15
N ARG A 441 21.48 -37.25 -25.86
CA ARG A 441 20.90 -37.83 -27.08
C ARG A 441 19.55 -38.48 -26.82
N LYS A 442 19.44 -39.27 -25.74
CA LYS A 442 18.18 -39.88 -25.30
C LYS A 442 17.08 -38.83 -25.07
N LEU A 443 17.41 -37.70 -24.43
CA LEU A 443 16.46 -36.59 -24.24
C LEU A 443 16.03 -35.95 -25.56
N LEU A 444 16.94 -35.78 -26.52
CA LEU A 444 16.61 -35.25 -27.84
C LEU A 444 15.72 -36.22 -28.65
N ASP A 445 15.90 -37.53 -28.48
CA ASP A 445 15.08 -38.56 -29.14
C ASP A 445 13.65 -38.60 -28.56
N MET A 446 13.48 -38.35 -27.26
CA MET A 446 12.16 -38.24 -26.61
C MET A 446 11.30 -37.11 -27.19
N LEU A 447 11.90 -36.10 -27.83
CA LEU A 447 11.16 -35.01 -28.47
C LEU A 447 10.31 -35.48 -29.67
N GLU A 448 10.64 -36.64 -30.26
CA GLU A 448 9.86 -37.20 -31.37
C GLU A 448 8.44 -37.58 -30.96
N GLU A 449 8.22 -37.96 -29.70
CA GLU A 449 6.89 -38.23 -29.11
C GLU A 449 5.96 -37.01 -29.23
N TYR A 450 6.53 -35.81 -29.33
CA TYR A 450 5.83 -34.53 -29.40
C TYR A 450 5.83 -33.90 -30.81
N GLY A 451 6.32 -34.64 -31.81
CA GLY A 451 6.38 -34.14 -33.19
C GLY A 451 7.57 -33.23 -33.47
N PHE A 452 8.65 -33.32 -32.69
CA PHE A 452 9.88 -32.56 -32.91
C PHE A 452 11.09 -33.49 -33.10
N TYR A 453 12.05 -33.07 -33.90
CA TYR A 453 13.34 -33.73 -34.03
C TYR A 453 14.40 -32.90 -33.31
N GLY A 454 15.00 -33.44 -32.25
CA GLY A 454 16.06 -32.77 -31.51
C GLY A 454 17.41 -32.83 -32.23
N LEU A 455 17.90 -31.68 -32.69
CA LEU A 455 19.16 -31.58 -33.45
C LEU A 455 20.38 -31.54 -32.53
N ALA A 456 20.44 -30.58 -31.62
CA ALA A 456 21.59 -30.36 -30.75
C ALA A 456 21.23 -29.56 -29.49
N PHE A 457 21.97 -29.79 -28.41
CA PHE A 457 22.00 -28.91 -27.25
C PHE A 457 23.14 -27.90 -27.36
N ALA A 458 22.96 -26.72 -26.78
CA ALA A 458 24.04 -25.79 -26.52
C ALA A 458 23.90 -25.13 -25.16
N GLU A 459 24.95 -24.46 -24.72
CA GLU A 459 24.91 -23.65 -23.52
C GLU A 459 24.05 -22.40 -23.74
N ASN A 460 23.05 -22.22 -22.87
CA ASN A 460 22.58 -20.88 -22.50
C ASN A 460 23.41 -20.36 -21.31
N GLY A 461 23.59 -21.24 -20.31
CA GLY A 461 24.55 -21.06 -19.22
C GLY A 461 23.95 -21.17 -17.84
N PHE A 462 24.81 -20.96 -16.83
CA PHE A 462 24.38 -20.76 -15.46
C PHE A 462 23.50 -19.52 -15.34
N ARG A 463 22.44 -19.64 -14.57
CA ARG A 463 21.43 -18.61 -14.37
C ARG A 463 21.79 -17.83 -13.10
N ASP A 464 21.77 -16.51 -13.24
CA ASP A 464 22.08 -15.56 -12.17
C ASP A 464 20.91 -14.62 -11.95
N THR A 465 20.86 -14.02 -10.77
CA THR A 465 19.67 -13.29 -10.31
C THR A 465 19.90 -11.79 -10.41
N THR A 466 19.00 -11.09 -11.09
CA THR A 466 18.95 -9.62 -11.02
C THR A 466 17.73 -9.15 -10.25
N ASN A 467 17.84 -7.98 -9.63
CA ASN A 467 16.68 -7.26 -9.13
C ASN A 467 16.92 -5.74 -9.11
N SER A 468 15.86 -4.96 -8.93
CA SER A 468 15.89 -3.50 -8.87
C SER A 468 15.77 -2.93 -7.44
N VAL A 469 15.57 -3.78 -6.44
CA VAL A 469 15.22 -3.41 -5.07
C VAL A 469 16.46 -3.32 -4.17
N ARG A 470 17.25 -4.40 -4.05
CA ARG A 470 18.38 -4.51 -3.12
C ARG A 470 19.45 -5.54 -3.54
N PRO A 471 20.69 -5.44 -3.06
CA PRO A 471 21.68 -6.52 -3.21
C PRO A 471 21.20 -7.83 -2.60
N ILE A 472 21.59 -8.96 -3.19
CA ILE A 472 21.39 -10.30 -2.62
C ILE A 472 22.78 -10.85 -2.26
N THR A 473 23.05 -10.99 -0.97
CA THR A 473 24.35 -11.48 -0.44
C THR A 473 24.20 -12.68 0.49
N LYS A 474 22.98 -12.90 1.01
CA LYS A 474 22.59 -14.00 1.91
C LYS A 474 21.15 -14.44 1.62
N LEU A 475 20.76 -15.60 2.16
CA LEU A 475 19.43 -16.20 1.91
C LEU A 475 18.28 -15.24 2.26
N GLU A 476 18.39 -14.52 3.38
CA GLU A 476 17.31 -13.65 3.86
C GLU A 476 17.05 -12.45 2.93
N ASP A 477 18.03 -12.06 2.10
CA ASP A 477 17.87 -10.96 1.17
C ASP A 477 16.88 -11.30 0.04
N ILE A 478 16.62 -12.58 -0.23
CA ILE A 478 15.68 -13.05 -1.26
C ILE A 478 14.22 -12.84 -0.84
N LYS A 479 13.96 -12.78 0.47
CA LYS A 479 12.61 -12.84 1.04
C LYS A 479 11.66 -11.75 0.48
N GLY A 480 10.54 -12.18 -0.10
CA GLY A 480 9.50 -11.29 -0.62
C GLY A 480 9.88 -10.53 -1.89
N LEU A 481 10.98 -10.88 -2.58
CA LEU A 481 11.23 -10.36 -3.92
C LEU A 481 10.30 -11.03 -4.92
N ARG A 482 9.62 -10.24 -5.76
CA ARG A 482 8.85 -10.76 -6.89
C ARG A 482 9.79 -11.09 -8.04
N ILE A 483 10.21 -12.35 -8.13
CA ILE A 483 11.20 -12.82 -9.11
C ILE A 483 10.47 -13.50 -10.25
N ARG A 484 10.65 -13.02 -11.48
CA ARG A 484 10.16 -13.74 -12.64
C ARG A 484 10.90 -15.06 -12.80
N THR A 485 10.15 -16.14 -13.01
CA THR A 485 10.65 -17.45 -13.41
C THR A 485 10.13 -17.81 -14.81
N MET A 486 10.75 -18.80 -15.45
CA MET A 486 10.09 -19.51 -16.56
C MET A 486 8.81 -20.18 -16.07
N GLU A 487 7.92 -20.53 -17.01
CA GLU A 487 6.65 -21.23 -16.76
C GLU A 487 6.91 -22.72 -16.44
N ASN A 488 7.57 -22.95 -15.31
CA ASN A 488 8.10 -24.23 -14.88
C ASN A 488 7.94 -24.37 -13.36
N ASP A 489 7.19 -25.39 -12.93
CA ASP A 489 6.86 -25.61 -11.52
C ASP A 489 8.10 -25.80 -10.63
N LEU A 490 9.17 -26.42 -11.15
CA LEU A 490 10.41 -26.63 -10.40
C LEU A 490 11.12 -25.29 -10.14
N HIS A 491 11.15 -24.38 -11.12
CA HIS A 491 11.70 -23.03 -10.92
C HIS A 491 10.86 -22.24 -9.90
N ILE A 492 9.52 -22.31 -10.04
CA ILE A 492 8.58 -21.63 -9.13
C ILE A 492 8.83 -22.10 -7.69
N ASP A 493 8.85 -23.42 -7.46
CA ASP A 493 9.08 -23.96 -6.14
C ASP A 493 10.47 -23.62 -5.60
N THR A 494 11.53 -23.69 -6.42
CA THR A 494 12.89 -23.30 -6.01
C THR A 494 12.89 -21.89 -5.43
N TRP A 495 12.33 -20.92 -6.14
CA TRP A 495 12.28 -19.53 -5.67
C TRP A 495 11.37 -19.33 -4.46
N LYS A 496 10.26 -20.08 -4.38
CA LYS A 496 9.38 -20.07 -3.21
C LYS A 496 10.06 -20.61 -1.95
N TYR A 497 10.83 -21.69 -2.06
CA TYR A 497 11.62 -22.25 -0.94
C TYR A 497 12.76 -21.32 -0.51
N LEU A 498 13.29 -20.51 -1.42
CA LEU A 498 14.23 -19.43 -1.10
C LEU A 498 13.55 -18.20 -0.48
N GLY A 499 12.22 -18.19 -0.38
CA GLY A 499 11.44 -17.12 0.25
C GLY A 499 11.01 -15.98 -0.68
N ALA A 500 11.24 -16.09 -2.00
CA ALA A 500 10.75 -15.15 -2.99
C ALA A 500 9.26 -15.36 -3.32
N GLU A 501 8.70 -14.42 -4.07
CA GLU A 501 7.38 -14.51 -4.70
C GLU A 501 7.58 -14.76 -6.21
N PRO A 502 7.65 -16.02 -6.67
CA PRO A 502 7.89 -16.34 -8.08
C PRO A 502 6.72 -15.90 -8.96
N VAL A 503 7.02 -15.28 -10.11
CA VAL A 503 6.03 -14.85 -11.10
C VAL A 503 6.32 -15.53 -12.46
N PRO A 504 5.51 -16.52 -12.89
CA PRO A 504 5.72 -17.17 -14.18
C PRO A 504 5.34 -16.21 -15.32
N LEU A 505 6.23 -16.02 -16.29
CA LEU A 505 6.01 -15.09 -17.41
C LEU A 505 6.83 -15.51 -18.65
N PRO A 506 6.30 -15.44 -19.88
CA PRO A 506 7.08 -15.64 -21.12
C PRO A 506 8.24 -14.65 -21.27
N TYR A 507 9.34 -15.08 -21.90
CA TYR A 507 10.56 -14.28 -22.01
C TYR A 507 10.33 -12.95 -22.76
N ALA A 508 9.56 -12.97 -23.85
CA ALA A 508 9.23 -11.79 -24.64
C ALA A 508 8.51 -10.67 -23.85
N LYS A 509 7.90 -10.97 -22.70
CA LYS A 509 7.22 -9.99 -21.83
C LYS A 509 8.13 -9.46 -20.70
N LEU A 510 9.28 -10.10 -20.48
CA LEU A 510 10.13 -9.92 -19.30
C LEU A 510 10.64 -8.48 -19.12
N TYR A 511 11.25 -7.90 -20.16
CA TYR A 511 11.79 -6.54 -20.09
C TYR A 511 10.71 -5.51 -19.69
N ASN A 512 9.53 -5.61 -20.32
CA ASN A 512 8.43 -4.68 -20.06
C ASN A 512 7.86 -4.83 -18.64
N ALA A 513 7.75 -6.05 -18.12
CA ALA A 513 7.30 -6.30 -16.75
C ALA A 513 8.28 -5.71 -15.71
N MET A 514 9.59 -5.85 -15.93
CA MET A 514 10.61 -5.21 -15.09
C MET A 514 10.56 -3.68 -15.21
N ARG A 515 10.44 -3.13 -16.43
CA ARG A 515 10.34 -1.68 -16.67
C ARG A 515 9.15 -1.06 -15.94
N LYS A 516 8.00 -1.75 -15.96
CA LYS A 516 6.77 -1.33 -15.25
C LYS A 516 6.80 -1.62 -13.76
N LYS A 517 7.82 -2.32 -13.25
CA LYS A 517 7.96 -2.75 -11.85
C LYS A 517 6.83 -3.67 -11.36
N GLU A 518 6.21 -4.39 -12.28
CA GLU A 518 5.25 -5.47 -11.97
C GLU A 518 5.97 -6.63 -11.25
N ILE A 519 7.26 -6.80 -11.57
CA ILE A 519 8.20 -7.72 -10.92
C ILE A 519 9.44 -6.95 -10.45
N ASP A 520 10.08 -7.45 -9.40
CA ASP A 520 11.26 -6.83 -8.80
C ASP A 520 12.55 -7.26 -9.49
N GLY A 521 12.57 -8.51 -9.98
CA GLY A 521 13.74 -9.14 -10.54
C GLY A 521 13.46 -10.36 -11.41
N GLN A 522 14.53 -11.00 -11.85
CA GLN A 522 14.49 -12.17 -12.74
C GLN A 522 15.75 -13.02 -12.56
N GLU A 523 15.77 -14.18 -13.20
CA GLU A 523 16.91 -15.07 -13.26
C GLU A 523 17.23 -15.48 -14.71
N ASN A 524 18.48 -15.29 -15.15
CA ASN A 524 18.99 -15.67 -16.48
C ASN A 524 20.53 -15.63 -16.53
N PRO A 525 21.15 -16.23 -17.56
CA PRO A 525 22.59 -16.09 -17.77
C PRO A 525 23.03 -14.66 -18.05
N VAL A 526 24.27 -14.34 -17.65
CA VAL A 526 24.88 -13.00 -17.80
C VAL A 526 24.81 -12.47 -19.23
N THR A 527 25.03 -13.32 -20.23
CA THR A 527 25.03 -12.91 -21.64
C THR A 527 23.64 -12.54 -22.14
N ALA A 528 22.59 -13.16 -21.61
CA ALA A 528 21.19 -12.78 -21.87
C ALA A 528 20.86 -11.43 -21.21
N ILE A 529 21.24 -11.26 -19.94
CA ILE A 529 21.07 -10.00 -19.18
C ILE A 529 21.72 -8.83 -19.94
N TYR A 530 22.94 -9.04 -20.44
CA TYR A 530 23.66 -8.06 -21.24
C TYR A 530 23.03 -7.83 -22.62
N GLY A 531 22.73 -8.91 -23.35
CA GLY A 531 22.26 -8.85 -24.74
C GLY A 531 20.92 -8.13 -24.89
N ASP A 532 20.01 -8.34 -23.93
CA ASP A 532 18.67 -7.78 -23.93
C ASP A 532 18.53 -6.55 -23.01
N ARG A 533 19.67 -5.97 -22.59
CA ARG A 533 19.77 -4.67 -21.91
C ARG A 533 18.99 -4.60 -20.58
N PHE A 534 18.98 -5.69 -19.82
CA PHE A 534 18.31 -5.72 -18.52
C PHE A 534 18.95 -4.75 -17.51
N ASP A 535 20.19 -4.32 -17.73
CA ASP A 535 20.87 -3.26 -16.98
C ASP A 535 20.13 -1.92 -16.97
N GLU A 536 19.28 -1.65 -17.96
CA GLU A 536 18.48 -0.42 -18.00
C GLU A 536 17.36 -0.39 -16.96
N VAL A 537 16.91 -1.57 -16.52
CA VAL A 537 15.75 -1.75 -15.64
C VAL A 537 16.06 -2.56 -14.37
N GLN A 538 17.30 -3.00 -14.19
CA GLN A 538 17.78 -3.79 -13.05
C GLN A 538 19.06 -3.16 -12.48
N LYS A 539 19.17 -3.11 -11.15
CA LYS A 539 20.27 -2.40 -10.46
C LYS A 539 21.32 -3.33 -9.86
N TYR A 540 20.91 -4.53 -9.50
CA TYR A 540 21.73 -5.51 -8.79
C TYR A 540 21.72 -6.81 -9.59
N LEU A 541 22.90 -7.41 -9.74
CA LEU A 541 23.13 -8.76 -10.24
C LEU A 541 23.88 -9.53 -9.17
N THR A 542 23.40 -10.71 -8.83
CA THR A 542 24.08 -11.63 -7.92
C THR A 542 24.38 -12.91 -8.68
N LEU A 543 25.66 -13.30 -8.71
CA LEU A 543 26.12 -14.53 -9.32
C LEU A 543 25.75 -15.72 -8.42
N THR A 544 24.52 -16.22 -8.61
CA THR A 544 23.94 -17.30 -7.84
C THR A 544 24.27 -18.66 -8.43
N HIS A 545 24.48 -18.75 -9.75
CA HIS A 545 24.73 -19.98 -10.51
C HIS A 545 23.81 -21.14 -10.06
N HIS A 546 22.53 -20.82 -9.81
CA HIS A 546 21.63 -21.71 -9.07
C HIS A 546 21.04 -22.80 -9.95
N VAL A 547 20.93 -22.57 -11.26
CA VAL A 547 20.47 -23.53 -12.26
C VAL A 547 21.35 -23.37 -13.50
N TYR A 548 21.65 -24.46 -14.20
CA TYR A 548 22.26 -24.41 -15.53
C TYR A 548 21.17 -24.69 -16.57
N SER A 549 20.95 -23.75 -17.49
CA SER A 549 20.00 -23.94 -18.59
C SER A 549 20.71 -24.21 -19.91
N PRO A 550 20.35 -25.27 -20.65
CA PRO A 550 20.75 -25.45 -22.04
C PRO A 550 19.69 -24.92 -23.01
N PHE A 551 20.13 -24.48 -24.19
CA PHE A 551 19.27 -24.33 -25.36
C PHE A 551 19.12 -25.66 -26.08
N VAL A 552 17.99 -25.88 -26.75
CA VAL A 552 17.74 -27.05 -27.60
C VAL A 552 17.33 -26.62 -29.01
N LEU A 553 18.14 -26.95 -30.01
CA LEU A 553 17.77 -26.70 -31.41
C LEU A 553 16.87 -27.84 -31.88
N MET A 554 15.66 -27.53 -32.29
CA MET A 554 14.66 -28.51 -32.71
C MET A 554 14.17 -28.23 -34.13
N TYR A 555 13.82 -29.30 -34.83
CA TYR A 555 13.19 -29.27 -36.15
C TYR A 555 11.77 -29.84 -36.07
N SER A 556 10.83 -29.32 -36.86
CA SER A 556 9.51 -29.96 -37.03
C SER A 556 9.63 -31.38 -37.56
N LYS A 557 9.17 -32.40 -36.82
CA LYS A 557 9.27 -33.80 -37.27
C LYS A 557 8.59 -34.00 -38.62
N LYS A 558 7.43 -33.38 -38.82
CA LYS A 558 6.66 -33.43 -40.08
C LYS A 558 7.45 -32.93 -41.28
N LEU A 559 8.18 -31.83 -41.13
CA LEU A 559 9.02 -31.27 -42.21
C LEU A 559 10.34 -32.02 -42.31
N TRP A 560 10.91 -32.47 -41.19
CA TRP A 560 12.13 -33.25 -41.12
C TRP A 560 12.02 -34.55 -41.91
N ASP A 561 10.87 -35.21 -41.86
CA ASP A 561 10.60 -36.45 -42.60
C ASP A 561 10.59 -36.25 -44.13
N THR A 562 10.50 -35.00 -44.61
CA THR A 562 10.59 -34.65 -46.03
C THR A 562 12.01 -34.28 -46.49
N VAL A 563 12.96 -34.19 -45.56
CA VAL A 563 14.36 -33.86 -45.86
C VAL A 563 15.04 -35.10 -46.47
N PRO A 564 15.74 -34.98 -47.60
CA PRO A 564 16.52 -36.08 -48.17
C PRO A 564 17.57 -36.60 -47.18
N GLU A 565 17.81 -37.91 -47.16
CA GLU A 565 18.67 -38.55 -46.15
C GLU A 565 20.12 -38.03 -46.14
N ASN A 566 20.65 -37.68 -47.31
CA ASN A 566 21.97 -37.04 -47.42
C ASN A 566 21.99 -35.63 -46.81
N ASP A 567 20.89 -34.89 -46.92
CA ASP A 567 20.77 -33.53 -46.40
C ASP A 567 20.51 -33.52 -44.89
N LYS A 568 19.82 -34.54 -44.36
CA LYS A 568 19.67 -34.71 -42.91
C LYS A 568 21.01 -34.78 -42.20
N LYS A 569 21.97 -35.55 -42.74
CA LYS A 569 23.33 -35.66 -42.17
C LYS A 569 24.03 -34.31 -42.12
N ILE A 570 24.00 -33.56 -43.23
CA ILE A 570 24.62 -32.23 -43.33
C ILE A 570 23.97 -31.26 -42.33
N ILE A 571 22.63 -31.25 -42.25
CA ILE A 571 21.91 -30.38 -41.32
C ILE A 571 22.26 -30.72 -39.87
N ILE A 572 22.34 -32.00 -39.50
CA ILE A 572 22.73 -32.42 -38.14
C ILE A 572 24.15 -31.98 -37.82
N GLU A 573 25.10 -32.18 -38.73
CA GLU A 573 26.51 -31.79 -38.52
C GLU A 573 26.66 -30.28 -38.37
N CYS A 574 26.04 -29.50 -39.27
CA CYS A 574 26.05 -28.05 -39.19
C CYS A 574 25.34 -27.54 -37.93
N ALA A 575 24.23 -28.18 -37.52
CA ALA A 575 23.50 -27.82 -36.30
C ALA A 575 24.35 -28.04 -35.04
N LYS A 576 25.11 -29.14 -34.98
CA LYS A 576 26.07 -29.40 -33.91
C LYS A 576 27.21 -28.39 -33.89
N GLU A 577 27.72 -27.99 -35.06
CA GLU A 577 28.75 -26.96 -35.14
C GLU A 577 28.23 -25.60 -34.67
N GLY A 578 27.03 -25.20 -35.09
CA GLY A 578 26.38 -23.99 -34.62
C GLY A 578 26.16 -23.99 -33.11
N ALA A 579 25.70 -25.12 -32.56
CA ALA A 579 25.54 -25.31 -31.13
C ALA A 579 26.86 -25.23 -30.35
N LEU A 580 27.93 -25.85 -30.85
CA LEU A 580 29.27 -25.75 -30.25
C LEU A 580 29.77 -24.30 -30.26
N TYR A 581 29.59 -23.60 -31.39
CA TYR A 581 29.95 -22.19 -31.49
C TYR A 581 29.16 -21.33 -30.50
N THR A 582 27.85 -21.56 -30.33
CA THR A 582 27.03 -20.90 -29.29
C THR A 582 27.72 -21.02 -27.93
N THR A 583 28.07 -22.26 -27.53
CA THR A 583 28.70 -22.53 -26.24
C THR A 583 30.06 -21.83 -26.09
N GLU A 584 30.97 -21.97 -27.05
CA GLU A 584 32.28 -21.34 -26.97
C GLU A 584 32.20 -19.81 -26.95
N ALA A 585 31.34 -19.25 -27.79
CA ALA A 585 31.16 -17.82 -27.88
C ALA A 585 30.48 -17.27 -26.61
N ASN A 586 29.62 -18.05 -25.96
CA ASN A 586 28.99 -17.66 -24.70
C ASN A 586 30.07 -17.43 -23.63
N ARG A 587 30.91 -18.44 -23.40
CA ARG A 587 31.98 -18.42 -22.39
C ARG A 587 33.01 -17.33 -22.63
N LYS A 588 33.39 -17.11 -23.89
CA LYS A 588 34.30 -16.00 -24.28
C LYS A 588 33.71 -14.62 -23.99
N ARG A 589 32.38 -14.50 -23.88
CA ARG A 589 31.69 -13.21 -23.66
C ARG A 589 31.41 -12.92 -22.18
N VAL A 590 31.32 -13.91 -21.29
CA VAL A 590 30.89 -13.72 -19.90
C VAL A 590 31.68 -12.63 -19.18
N ASP A 591 33.01 -12.73 -19.12
CA ASP A 591 33.85 -11.77 -18.39
C ASP A 591 33.72 -10.34 -18.94
N ARG A 592 33.64 -10.22 -20.27
CA ARG A 592 33.42 -8.94 -20.94
C ARG A 592 32.05 -8.38 -20.60
N CYS A 593 31.00 -9.21 -20.67
CA CYS A 593 29.64 -8.81 -20.31
C CYS A 593 29.56 -8.37 -18.84
N LEU A 594 30.16 -9.09 -17.90
CA LEU A 594 30.23 -8.68 -16.49
C LEU A 594 30.94 -7.33 -16.32
N SER A 595 32.06 -7.13 -17.01
CA SER A 595 32.83 -5.88 -16.95
C SER A 595 32.03 -4.69 -17.48
N GLU A 596 31.32 -4.88 -18.61
CA GLU A 596 30.44 -3.88 -19.20
C GLU A 596 29.20 -3.59 -18.35
N LEU A 597 28.59 -4.61 -17.76
CA LEU A 597 27.45 -4.43 -16.86
C LEU A 597 27.85 -3.60 -15.62
N LYS A 598 29.05 -3.84 -15.07
CA LYS A 598 29.61 -3.03 -13.98
C LYS A 598 29.88 -1.60 -14.43
N SER A 599 30.47 -1.40 -15.61
CA SER A 599 30.78 -0.04 -16.12
C SER A 599 29.52 0.78 -16.40
N ARG A 600 28.39 0.13 -16.71
CA ARG A 600 27.05 0.72 -16.85
C ARG A 600 26.33 0.97 -15.52
N GLY A 601 26.98 0.71 -14.40
CA GLY A 601 26.49 1.04 -13.06
C GLY A 601 25.70 -0.07 -12.37
N MET A 602 25.62 -1.27 -12.95
CA MET A 602 25.01 -2.41 -12.25
C MET A 602 25.96 -2.93 -11.16
N LYS A 603 25.42 -3.13 -9.95
CA LYS A 603 26.17 -3.73 -8.84
C LYS A 603 26.18 -5.23 -9.00
N VAL A 604 27.37 -5.82 -9.12
CA VAL A 604 27.54 -7.26 -9.30
C VAL A 604 28.17 -7.85 -8.04
N ASP A 605 27.40 -8.69 -7.35
CA ASP A 605 27.77 -9.35 -6.10
C ASP A 605 27.85 -10.88 -6.28
N SER A 606 28.47 -11.53 -5.30
CA SER A 606 28.55 -13.00 -5.19
C SER A 606 28.12 -13.44 -3.81
N ILE A 607 27.58 -14.65 -3.70
CA ILE A 607 27.19 -15.23 -2.41
C ILE A 607 28.40 -15.90 -1.76
N SER A 608 28.59 -15.67 -0.46
CA SER A 608 29.66 -16.32 0.30
C SER A 608 29.46 -17.84 0.34
N ARG A 609 30.54 -18.59 0.58
CA ARG A 609 30.46 -20.06 0.65
C ARG A 609 29.47 -20.52 1.73
N ASP A 610 29.47 -19.88 2.89
CA ASP A 610 28.62 -20.26 4.03
C ASP A 610 27.14 -19.96 3.74
N GLU A 611 26.84 -18.84 3.09
CA GLU A 611 25.48 -18.51 2.67
C GLU A 611 24.99 -19.41 1.54
N MET A 612 25.89 -19.78 0.61
CA MET A 612 25.55 -20.71 -0.47
C MET A 612 25.18 -22.11 0.07
N VAL A 613 25.79 -22.56 1.17
CA VAL A 613 25.39 -23.81 1.85
C VAL A 613 23.95 -23.71 2.33
N LYS A 614 23.56 -22.61 2.99
CA LYS A 614 22.19 -22.39 3.46
C LYS A 614 21.18 -22.36 2.32
N ILE A 615 21.52 -21.70 1.21
CA ILE A 615 20.68 -21.63 0.00
C ILE A 615 20.48 -23.03 -0.60
N LYS A 616 21.55 -23.81 -0.73
CA LYS A 616 21.47 -25.20 -1.20
C LYS A 616 20.62 -26.07 -0.28
N ASP A 617 20.77 -25.90 1.04
CA ASP A 617 19.98 -26.62 2.03
C ASP A 617 18.48 -26.28 1.96
N ALA A 618 18.14 -25.00 1.76
CA ALA A 618 16.76 -24.54 1.67
C ALA A 618 15.98 -25.16 0.50
N VAL A 619 16.66 -25.50 -0.60
CA VAL A 619 16.01 -26.04 -1.82
C VAL A 619 16.10 -27.57 -1.93
N LYS A 620 16.73 -28.27 -0.99
CA LYS A 620 16.74 -29.75 -0.95
C LYS A 620 15.35 -30.38 -1.08
N PRO A 621 14.28 -29.86 -0.42
CA PRO A 621 12.93 -30.42 -0.58
C PRO A 621 12.40 -30.37 -2.00
N VAL A 622 12.82 -29.39 -2.81
CA VAL A 622 12.45 -29.28 -4.23
C VAL A 622 13.03 -30.45 -5.01
N VAL A 623 14.30 -30.76 -4.79
CA VAL A 623 14.97 -31.90 -5.43
C VAL A 623 14.24 -33.20 -5.12
N ASP A 624 13.83 -33.42 -3.87
CA ASP A 624 13.13 -34.64 -3.46
C ASP A 624 11.70 -34.74 -3.98
N LYS A 625 10.99 -33.61 -4.08
CA LYS A 625 9.66 -33.55 -4.70
C LYS A 625 9.72 -33.94 -6.18
N TYR A 626 10.55 -33.27 -6.97
CA TYR A 626 10.56 -33.41 -8.42
C TYR A 626 11.27 -34.68 -8.92
N LYS A 627 12.11 -35.34 -8.09
CA LYS A 627 12.62 -36.70 -8.38
C LYS A 627 11.52 -37.69 -8.74
N ASN A 628 10.37 -37.61 -8.08
CA ASN A 628 9.25 -38.50 -8.34
C ASN A 628 8.45 -38.08 -9.58
N GLU A 629 8.26 -36.78 -9.78
CA GLU A 629 7.45 -36.24 -10.88
C GLU A 629 8.14 -36.37 -12.24
N ILE A 630 9.46 -36.23 -12.28
CA ILE A 630 10.28 -36.39 -13.49
C ILE A 630 10.55 -37.87 -13.80
N GLY A 631 10.50 -38.72 -12.78
CA GLY A 631 10.75 -40.16 -12.89
C GLY A 631 12.12 -40.54 -12.31
N LYS A 632 12.11 -41.39 -11.29
CA LYS A 632 13.29 -41.76 -10.50
C LYS A 632 14.44 -42.34 -11.34
N GLU A 633 14.12 -43.10 -12.38
CA GLU A 633 15.09 -43.74 -13.25
C GLU A 633 15.86 -42.72 -14.10
N LEU A 634 15.14 -41.80 -14.75
CA LEU A 634 15.74 -40.74 -15.56
C LEU A 634 16.58 -39.79 -14.69
N VAL A 635 16.10 -39.48 -13.49
CA VAL A 635 16.85 -38.66 -12.54
C VAL A 635 18.10 -39.39 -12.04
N LYS A 636 18.02 -40.67 -11.71
CA LYS A 636 19.19 -41.47 -11.35
C LYS A 636 20.23 -41.48 -12.48
N GLU A 637 19.80 -41.69 -13.71
CA GLU A 637 20.69 -41.70 -14.88
C GLU A 637 21.40 -40.34 -15.07
N LEU A 638 20.70 -39.22 -14.87
CA LEU A 638 21.34 -37.90 -14.85
C LEU A 638 22.44 -37.81 -13.79
N PHE A 639 22.13 -38.20 -12.55
CA PHE A 639 23.10 -38.14 -11.45
C PHE A 639 24.30 -39.07 -11.69
N ASP A 640 24.08 -40.28 -12.21
CA ASP A 640 25.16 -41.22 -12.57
C ASP A 640 26.09 -40.59 -13.64
N GLU A 641 25.55 -39.91 -14.66
CA GLU A 641 26.36 -39.22 -15.68
C GLU A 641 27.07 -37.97 -15.13
N ILE A 642 26.48 -37.26 -14.16
CA ILE A 642 27.14 -36.17 -13.44
C ILE A 642 28.33 -36.70 -12.63
N GLU A 643 28.16 -37.77 -11.85
CA GLU A 643 29.23 -38.39 -11.05
C GLU A 643 30.40 -38.85 -11.95
N LYS A 644 30.07 -39.55 -13.04
CA LYS A 644 31.05 -39.95 -14.06
C LYS A 644 31.77 -38.75 -14.70
N ALA A 645 31.05 -37.65 -14.95
CA ALA A 645 31.65 -36.43 -15.47
C ALA A 645 32.59 -35.75 -14.47
N GLU A 646 32.29 -35.86 -13.17
CA GLU A 646 33.12 -35.42 -12.05
C GLU A 646 34.33 -36.33 -11.81
N GLY A 647 34.31 -37.57 -12.31
CA GLY A 647 35.36 -38.57 -12.10
C GLY A 647 35.23 -39.31 -10.77
N ILE A 648 34.01 -39.40 -10.25
CA ILE A 648 33.58 -40.19 -9.08
C ILE A 648 32.86 -41.42 -9.64
#